data_AF-A0A6F9D7Z6-F1
#
_entry.id   AF-A0A6F9D7Z6-F1
#
_cell.length_a   1.000
_cell.length_b   1.000
_cell.length_c   1.000
_cell.angle_alpha   90.00
_cell.angle_beta   90.00
_cell.angle_gamma   90.00
#
_symmetry.space_group_name_H-M   'P 1'
#
loop_
_entity.id
_entity.type
_entity.pdbx_description
1 polymer ?
#
loop_
_entity_poly.entity_id
_entity_poly.type
_entity_poly.pdbx_seq_one_letter_code
_entity_poly.pdbx_strand_id
1 'polypeptide(L)'
;MNFSASLRSYCLVLICMYMFGKLFALEISTSSVQNFRNAIRSIRDEVMGASTFQTHINDVVNLERVQLDGKKITLQVAQGLSSTFMERQEALNRLSNAVKVSLSQPEGMKPIRKCCKLSDDQSRYDSRFHTVMDTNQKCSILAPTAPDVKKTPGQAFLDAAVENIQAHPGLKWQYFGSEEGVFTRFPSSPVGSCNTTYDNRYRPWYVQASATKPKDVVVVIDRSASMKDFGKMESAKNAAKTVLSTLTPNDRATVITFSNEAYALGSAKSARAVSSKYFVDNNYVEHKNTSCFRHTLATATPMNIHRLVEVVNLIVPYGETYYGKALTLAFDFLKEAYLRDIKDHESLSGHTVDEITRSRDRVILFLSDGEPTDSPRKIFNLIRDRNREMANSVVMLCFALGSGTFGAALKRMATQKFGWTPQDAIPAPTPGLFHHVVDVQHLRFAMGSYYNFFSKHRGSNEKQFHGMPVIWSVPYYDAGGIGMVLTVATPVAIDGKLRGVVGVDVTMHELFADITYFRVAAHTTYAFLVDTAGRVLMHPFLPAPAAVYDDPVITGIDAFERTDEVRRFIKRTLHSVELGLGPEGNPATSNDVFSGVFRTIRVLPVEHKAVNVHNATLTYSCASVGGTQFVLCIVVEANVTSVTNLGLQPIPTDFEFLYHRFDLVKPTKVCRHQNQVVTENRTSVTFAPSSFVDSGKYSELPETVDLINGYHQYMTTGKYANADAPRFRPGVRSSLLATWVLESIWLKLRRTPTSYTMQSMKDHVTWLYIGTEQGTMRIFPGSELPKLYNPVHRPWYELGHSLITDTFVKRLKQETTDTLHDAVLAAVSPPYLDANGQGLVITVSRGIVEPPPTGQTESKERPPHVFGVMGADIFLSYLENLLKETVAECNEKSQTCMVLDKSGFVIYDRRLSSHEPDAIAFASKTGYHVTHASSYVASTLIKKRILVRRKCIDLASVTHKVGHTIDLQRMRQVALSLPFSISEVAGTNVILLVVPLAYTSTSDAECRLHQSDYARCLETKAESCESPCMDMYGATEHYHACLNLYNHTWVGDPPPCFPDKYTSSRPASSNVDQLIVTKPDLTQSPLIVLDAIDPGTLLVCRHEIESGYILLPRTDHKPAVDVNSDDVVKVQFTAKKKFILYMVGVVMLLTSITVGLNRTRLKRLLCKKNSPDRKSVV
;
A
#
# COMPACT_ATOMS: atom_id res chain seq x y z
N MET A 1 34.68 -75.48 -7.77
CA MET A 1 33.88 -74.43 -8.47
C MET A 1 32.45 -74.50 -7.93
N ASN A 2 31.85 -73.37 -7.48
CA ASN A 2 30.38 -73.14 -7.34
C ASN A 2 30.08 -71.87 -6.51
N PHE A 3 30.50 -70.69 -6.99
CA PHE A 3 30.21 -69.39 -6.34
C PHE A 3 29.40 -68.41 -7.22
N SER A 4 28.91 -68.87 -8.38
CA SER A 4 28.26 -68.04 -9.40
C SER A 4 26.75 -67.85 -9.19
N ALA A 5 26.05 -68.87 -8.70
CA ALA A 5 24.58 -68.87 -8.60
C ALA A 5 24.05 -67.89 -7.53
N SER A 6 24.57 -67.97 -6.30
CA SER A 6 24.09 -67.17 -5.16
C SER A 6 24.16 -65.66 -5.43
N LEU A 7 25.29 -65.17 -5.96
CA LEU A 7 25.48 -63.75 -6.25
C LEU A 7 24.56 -63.26 -7.36
N ARG A 8 24.30 -64.08 -8.39
CA ARG A 8 23.31 -63.77 -9.44
C ARG A 8 21.89 -63.73 -8.91
N SER A 9 21.50 -64.64 -8.02
CA SER A 9 20.19 -64.61 -7.37
C SER A 9 20.02 -63.39 -6.46
N TYR A 10 21.04 -63.02 -5.67
CA TYR A 10 20.98 -61.79 -4.87
C TYR A 10 20.94 -60.52 -5.73
N CYS A 11 21.72 -60.43 -6.81
CA CYS A 11 21.61 -59.32 -7.76
C CYS A 11 20.26 -59.30 -8.47
N LEU A 12 19.67 -60.45 -8.84
CA LEU A 12 18.33 -60.50 -9.45
C LEU A 12 17.24 -60.11 -8.45
N VAL A 13 17.30 -60.53 -7.19
CA VAL A 13 16.35 -60.09 -6.15
C VAL A 13 16.50 -58.59 -5.86
N LEU A 14 17.73 -58.07 -5.78
CA LEU A 14 17.97 -56.63 -5.61
C LEU A 14 17.53 -55.81 -6.84
N ILE A 15 17.78 -56.28 -8.07
CA ILE A 15 17.30 -55.64 -9.29
C ILE A 15 15.78 -55.72 -9.38
N CYS A 16 15.17 -56.86 -9.06
CA CYS A 16 13.71 -56.98 -8.99
C CYS A 16 13.13 -56.06 -7.90
N MET A 17 13.70 -55.96 -6.71
CA MET A 17 13.26 -54.99 -5.70
C MET A 17 13.48 -53.53 -6.11
N TYR A 18 14.55 -53.23 -6.85
CA TYR A 18 14.83 -51.89 -7.39
C TYR A 18 13.98 -51.52 -8.61
N MET A 19 13.42 -52.52 -9.31
CA MET A 19 12.48 -52.35 -10.43
C MET A 19 11.02 -52.35 -9.94
N PHE A 20 10.61 -53.27 -9.07
CA PHE A 20 9.29 -53.26 -8.43
C PHE A 20 9.11 -52.04 -7.51
N GLY A 21 10.15 -51.65 -6.77
CA GLY A 21 10.21 -50.39 -6.01
C GLY A 21 10.23 -49.13 -6.87
N LYS A 22 10.28 -49.26 -8.21
CA LYS A 22 10.05 -48.19 -9.20
C LYS A 22 8.76 -48.37 -10.02
N LEU A 23 8.08 -49.52 -9.92
CA LEU A 23 6.86 -49.81 -10.68
C LEU A 23 5.60 -49.32 -9.95
N PHE A 24 5.62 -49.25 -8.62
CA PHE A 24 4.63 -48.50 -7.87
C PHE A 24 5.00 -47.02 -7.86
N ALA A 25 4.73 -46.35 -8.99
CA ALA A 25 4.49 -44.93 -8.96
C ALA A 25 3.26 -44.70 -8.04
N LEU A 26 3.43 -43.89 -7.00
CA LEU A 26 2.30 -43.41 -6.21
C LEU A 26 1.50 -42.44 -7.08
N GLU A 27 0.43 -42.92 -7.69
CA GLU A 27 -0.62 -42.07 -8.25
C GLU A 27 -1.69 -41.80 -7.18
N ILE A 28 -2.22 -40.57 -7.16
CA ILE A 28 -3.46 -40.32 -6.42
C ILE A 28 -4.57 -41.03 -7.17
N SER A 29 -5.33 -41.89 -6.50
CA SER A 29 -6.42 -42.59 -7.15
C SER A 29 -7.43 -41.59 -7.75
N THR A 30 -7.90 -41.87 -8.97
CA THR A 30 -8.90 -41.01 -9.64
C THR A 30 -10.18 -40.90 -8.81
N SER A 31 -10.50 -41.95 -8.05
CA SER A 31 -11.51 -41.95 -6.98
C SER A 31 -11.26 -40.87 -5.93
N SER A 32 -10.08 -40.79 -5.32
CA SER A 32 -9.77 -39.80 -4.28
C SER A 32 -9.85 -38.36 -4.80
N VAL A 33 -9.29 -38.08 -5.99
CA VAL A 33 -9.39 -36.75 -6.62
C VAL A 33 -10.85 -36.38 -6.89
N GLN A 34 -11.67 -37.34 -7.36
CA GLN A 34 -13.08 -37.10 -7.63
C GLN A 34 -13.92 -36.99 -6.34
N ASN A 35 -13.56 -37.70 -5.26
CA ASN A 35 -14.19 -37.56 -3.95
C ASN A 35 -13.95 -36.17 -3.35
N PHE A 36 -12.71 -35.68 -3.38
CA PHE A 36 -12.39 -34.33 -2.91
C PHE A 36 -13.07 -33.26 -3.78
N ARG A 37 -13.13 -33.46 -5.10
CA ARG A 37 -13.94 -32.62 -6.02
C ARG A 37 -15.43 -32.64 -5.66
N ASN A 38 -15.98 -33.80 -5.27
CA ASN A 38 -17.37 -33.92 -4.84
C ASN A 38 -17.64 -33.20 -3.51
N ALA A 39 -16.69 -33.24 -2.57
CA ALA A 39 -16.78 -32.50 -1.31
C ALA A 39 -16.78 -30.97 -1.52
N ILE A 40 -15.92 -30.45 -2.41
CA ILE A 40 -15.97 -29.03 -2.81
C ILE A 40 -17.31 -28.70 -3.49
N ARG A 41 -17.91 -29.62 -4.26
CA ARG A 41 -19.27 -29.44 -4.81
C ARG A 41 -20.34 -29.36 -3.71
N SER A 42 -20.24 -30.17 -2.66
CA SER A 42 -21.15 -30.09 -1.52
C SER A 42 -21.05 -28.72 -0.82
N ILE A 43 -19.84 -28.20 -0.56
CA ILE A 43 -19.68 -26.84 -0.02
C ILE A 43 -20.29 -25.77 -0.96
N ARG A 44 -20.20 -25.96 -2.29
CA ARG A 44 -20.81 -25.06 -3.28
C ARG A 44 -22.35 -25.08 -3.27
N ASP A 45 -22.96 -26.25 -3.23
CA ASP A 45 -24.39 -26.42 -3.52
C ASP A 45 -25.24 -26.68 -2.28
N GLU A 46 -24.73 -27.50 -1.35
CA GLU A 46 -25.38 -27.88 -0.09
C GLU A 46 -25.15 -26.83 1.01
N VAL A 47 -23.99 -26.17 1.05
CA VAL A 47 -23.67 -25.14 2.07
C VAL A 47 -23.95 -23.72 1.55
N MET A 48 -23.29 -23.28 0.47
CA MET A 48 -23.50 -21.92 -0.06
C MET A 48 -24.85 -21.73 -0.77
N GLY A 49 -25.43 -22.80 -1.33
CA GLY A 49 -26.63 -22.73 -2.17
C GLY A 49 -26.36 -22.14 -3.56
N ALA A 50 -25.12 -22.15 -4.05
CA ALA A 50 -24.70 -21.31 -5.18
C ALA A 50 -25.37 -21.68 -6.51
N SER A 51 -25.56 -22.97 -6.84
CA SER A 51 -26.32 -23.34 -8.04
C SER A 51 -27.82 -22.99 -7.93
N THR A 52 -28.44 -23.09 -6.74
CA THR A 52 -29.83 -22.62 -6.53
C THR A 52 -29.95 -21.11 -6.74
N PHE A 53 -28.97 -20.34 -6.24
CA PHE A 53 -28.92 -18.90 -6.46
C PHE A 53 -28.63 -18.52 -7.92
N GLN A 54 -27.79 -19.28 -8.61
CA GLN A 54 -27.54 -19.09 -10.05
C GLN A 54 -28.81 -19.31 -10.89
N THR A 55 -29.63 -20.32 -10.56
CA THR A 55 -30.95 -20.49 -11.21
C THR A 55 -31.84 -19.28 -10.95
N HIS A 56 -31.97 -18.83 -9.70
CA HIS A 56 -32.75 -17.63 -9.38
C HIS A 56 -32.29 -16.39 -10.15
N ILE A 57 -30.98 -16.15 -10.25
CA ILE A 57 -30.43 -15.04 -11.04
C ILE A 57 -30.81 -15.16 -12.53
N ASN A 58 -30.74 -16.36 -13.11
CA ASN A 58 -31.16 -16.58 -14.50
C ASN A 58 -32.66 -16.26 -14.72
N ASP A 59 -33.50 -16.50 -13.72
CA ASP A 59 -34.96 -16.31 -13.80
C ASP A 59 -35.42 -14.85 -13.55
N VAL A 60 -34.70 -14.09 -12.71
CA VAL A 60 -35.14 -12.73 -12.29
C VAL A 60 -34.36 -11.58 -12.91
N VAL A 61 -33.17 -11.81 -13.46
CA VAL A 61 -32.29 -10.76 -14.00
C VAL A 61 -32.48 -10.58 -15.51
N ASN A 62 -33.19 -9.51 -15.90
CA ASN A 62 -33.16 -9.00 -17.27
C ASN A 62 -32.10 -7.89 -17.39
N LEU A 63 -31.42 -7.81 -18.55
CA LEU A 63 -30.18 -7.06 -18.71
C LEU A 63 -30.22 -6.11 -19.90
N GLU A 64 -30.21 -4.82 -19.61
CA GLU A 64 -29.89 -3.79 -20.58
C GLU A 64 -28.39 -3.50 -20.54
N ARG A 65 -27.69 -3.78 -21.65
CA ARG A 65 -26.25 -3.55 -21.82
C ARG A 65 -25.99 -2.45 -22.84
N VAL A 66 -25.12 -1.49 -22.48
CA VAL A 66 -24.75 -0.35 -23.31
C VAL A 66 -23.24 -0.32 -23.53
N GLN A 67 -22.80 0.05 -24.72
CA GLN A 67 -21.38 0.28 -25.07
C GLN A 67 -20.78 1.37 -24.17
N LEU A 68 -19.56 1.16 -23.68
CA LEU A 68 -18.88 2.15 -22.83
C LEU A 68 -18.25 3.27 -23.65
N ASP A 69 -18.91 4.43 -23.62
CA ASP A 69 -18.33 5.69 -24.09
C ASP A 69 -17.30 6.21 -23.06
N GLY A 70 -16.04 5.85 -23.30
CA GLY A 70 -14.90 6.32 -22.51
C GLY A 70 -14.79 7.85 -22.43
N LYS A 71 -15.23 8.60 -23.45
CA LYS A 71 -15.20 10.08 -23.41
C LYS A 71 -16.21 10.62 -22.42
N LYS A 72 -17.46 10.17 -22.52
CA LYS A 72 -18.53 10.58 -21.61
C LYS A 72 -18.20 10.25 -20.14
N ILE A 73 -17.65 9.06 -19.88
CA ILE A 73 -17.26 8.67 -18.52
C ILE A 73 -16.08 9.53 -18.02
N THR A 74 -15.08 9.79 -18.87
CA THR A 74 -13.95 10.68 -18.52
C THR A 74 -14.45 12.06 -18.16
N LEU A 75 -15.35 12.62 -18.96
CA LEU A 75 -15.93 13.94 -18.71
C LEU A 75 -16.70 13.99 -17.38
N GLN A 76 -17.56 12.99 -17.11
CA GLN A 76 -18.34 12.93 -15.86
C GLN A 76 -17.45 12.84 -14.61
N VAL A 77 -16.43 11.99 -14.62
CA VAL A 77 -15.51 11.84 -13.47
C VAL A 77 -14.59 13.07 -13.34
N ALA A 78 -14.11 13.64 -14.45
CA ALA A 78 -13.31 14.86 -14.42
C ALA A 78 -14.10 16.06 -13.88
N GLN A 79 -15.38 16.20 -14.26
CA GLN A 79 -16.28 17.25 -13.74
C GLN A 79 -16.59 17.07 -12.25
N GLY A 80 -16.84 15.83 -11.80
CA GLY A 80 -17.01 15.50 -10.38
C GLY A 80 -15.79 15.93 -9.55
N LEU A 81 -14.60 15.44 -9.94
CA LEU A 81 -13.32 15.84 -9.34
C LEU A 81 -13.13 17.37 -9.38
N SER A 82 -13.47 18.03 -10.50
CA SER A 82 -13.33 19.49 -10.63
C SER A 82 -14.17 20.24 -9.59
N SER A 83 -15.41 19.81 -9.33
CA SER A 83 -16.21 20.37 -8.23
C SER A 83 -15.53 20.15 -6.89
N THR A 84 -15.12 18.90 -6.61
CA THR A 84 -14.42 18.54 -5.37
C THR A 84 -13.21 19.44 -5.14
N PHE A 85 -12.32 19.57 -6.12
CA PHE A 85 -11.12 20.40 -6.05
C PHE A 85 -11.42 21.90 -5.85
N MET A 86 -12.40 22.44 -6.58
CA MET A 86 -12.79 23.86 -6.48
C MET A 86 -13.41 24.22 -5.12
N GLU A 87 -14.22 23.34 -4.52
CA GLU A 87 -14.81 23.53 -3.18
C GLU A 87 -13.72 23.68 -2.09
N ARG A 88 -12.67 22.84 -2.13
CA ARG A 88 -11.57 22.93 -1.16
C ARG A 88 -10.67 24.15 -1.42
N GLN A 89 -10.56 24.59 -2.69
CA GLN A 89 -9.93 25.87 -3.04
C GLN A 89 -10.75 27.09 -2.57
N GLU A 90 -12.09 27.02 -2.56
CA GLU A 90 -12.94 28.07 -1.99
C GLU A 90 -12.77 28.17 -0.47
N ALA A 91 -12.78 27.03 0.23
CA ALA A 91 -12.50 26.97 1.66
C ALA A 91 -11.13 27.61 2.02
N LEU A 92 -10.10 27.32 1.22
CA LEU A 92 -8.79 27.97 1.33
C LEU A 92 -8.87 29.50 1.09
N ASN A 93 -9.63 29.95 0.09
CA ASN A 93 -9.78 31.37 -0.22
C ASN A 93 -10.48 32.13 0.91
N ARG A 94 -11.56 31.56 1.49
CA ARG A 94 -12.23 32.08 2.70
C ARG A 94 -11.21 32.22 3.85
N LEU A 95 -10.45 31.16 4.13
CA LEU A 95 -9.46 31.13 5.21
C LEU A 95 -8.30 32.12 4.98
N SER A 96 -7.80 32.24 3.74
CA SER A 96 -6.75 33.20 3.34
C SER A 96 -7.19 34.65 3.56
N ASN A 97 -8.43 34.98 3.21
CA ASN A 97 -8.98 36.33 3.43
C ASN A 97 -9.21 36.60 4.93
N ALA A 98 -9.68 35.62 5.70
CA ALA A 98 -9.80 35.73 7.16
C ALA A 98 -8.45 35.95 7.87
N VAL A 99 -7.35 35.36 7.37
CA VAL A 99 -5.99 35.66 7.86
C VAL A 99 -5.56 37.07 7.50
N LYS A 100 -5.79 37.55 6.27
CA LYS A 100 -5.45 38.94 5.89
C LYS A 100 -6.14 39.95 6.81
N VAL A 101 -7.45 39.79 7.06
CA VAL A 101 -8.21 40.63 8.01
C VAL A 101 -7.62 40.53 9.42
N SER A 102 -7.33 39.31 9.89
CA SER A 102 -6.73 39.08 11.22
C SER A 102 -5.37 39.74 11.42
N LEU A 103 -4.55 39.83 10.36
CA LEU A 103 -3.19 40.35 10.43
C LEU A 103 -3.10 41.88 10.25
N SER A 104 -4.09 42.50 9.60
CA SER A 104 -4.16 43.96 9.38
C SER A 104 -4.80 44.74 10.54
N GLN A 105 -5.46 44.07 11.49
CA GLN A 105 -6.10 44.73 12.64
C GLN A 105 -5.11 44.94 13.81
N PRO A 106 -5.08 46.12 14.46
CA PRO A 106 -4.21 46.37 15.63
C PRO A 106 -4.44 45.40 16.78
N GLU A 107 -5.70 45.02 17.03
CA GLU A 107 -6.12 44.06 18.07
C GLU A 107 -6.19 42.60 17.57
N GLY A 108 -5.93 42.35 16.28
CA GLY A 108 -6.21 41.07 15.61
C GLY A 108 -5.35 39.88 16.06
N MET A 109 -4.41 40.10 16.98
CA MET A 109 -3.37 39.15 17.38
C MET A 109 -3.46 38.83 18.88
N LYS A 110 -4.23 37.79 19.22
CA LYS A 110 -4.43 37.31 20.60
C LYS A 110 -3.21 36.50 21.12
N PRO A 111 -3.06 36.34 22.45
CA PRO A 111 -2.06 35.45 23.05
C PRO A 111 -2.21 33.98 22.60
N ILE A 112 -1.10 33.24 22.52
CA ILE A 112 -1.08 31.88 21.98
C ILE A 112 -1.72 30.85 22.92
N ARG A 113 -2.82 30.20 22.48
CA ARG A 113 -3.25 28.89 22.99
C ARG A 113 -2.36 27.80 22.39
N LYS A 114 -1.32 27.37 23.13
CA LYS A 114 -0.35 26.36 22.63
C LYS A 114 -1.01 24.97 22.55
N CYS A 115 -0.81 24.23 21.46
CA CYS A 115 -1.35 22.86 21.34
C CYS A 115 -0.81 21.91 22.43
N CYS A 116 0.41 22.14 22.92
CA CYS A 116 1.02 21.37 24.01
C CYS A 116 0.52 21.74 25.43
N LYS A 117 -0.52 22.59 25.54
CA LYS A 117 -1.12 23.04 26.80
C LYS A 117 -2.66 23.05 26.74
N LEU A 118 -3.24 22.14 25.95
CA LEU A 118 -4.68 21.87 25.99
C LEU A 118 -4.98 20.92 27.16
N SER A 119 -6.14 21.09 27.80
CA SER A 119 -6.67 20.09 28.74
C SER A 119 -7.75 19.25 28.07
N ASP A 120 -8.00 18.06 28.61
CA ASP A 120 -8.89 17.08 27.99
C ASP A 120 -10.39 17.38 28.23
N ASP A 121 -10.72 18.26 29.19
CA ASP A 121 -12.08 18.48 29.74
C ASP A 121 -13.16 18.87 28.70
N GLN A 122 -12.75 19.39 27.53
CA GLN A 122 -13.64 19.78 26.44
C GLN A 122 -13.32 19.07 25.11
N SER A 123 -12.32 18.19 25.11
CA SER A 123 -11.84 17.53 23.89
C SER A 123 -12.51 16.16 23.70
N ARG A 124 -12.80 15.79 22.45
CA ARG A 124 -13.39 14.48 22.09
C ARG A 124 -12.57 13.81 20.98
N TYR A 125 -12.55 12.48 20.95
CA TYR A 125 -11.93 11.74 19.86
C TYR A 125 -12.77 11.85 18.58
N ASP A 126 -12.18 12.33 17.49
CA ASP A 126 -12.81 12.39 16.17
C ASP A 126 -12.13 11.39 15.23
N SER A 127 -12.91 10.42 14.72
CA SER A 127 -12.43 9.36 13.86
C SER A 127 -11.93 9.85 12.49
N ARG A 128 -12.33 11.04 12.03
CA ARG A 128 -11.93 11.63 10.74
C ARG A 128 -10.48 12.14 10.73
N PHE A 129 -9.87 12.28 11.91
CA PHE A 129 -8.50 12.76 12.14
C PHE A 129 -7.68 11.83 13.07
N HIS A 130 -8.25 10.70 13.48
CA HIS A 130 -7.61 9.71 14.37
C HIS A 130 -7.06 10.26 15.70
N THR A 131 -7.64 11.34 16.24
CA THR A 131 -7.11 12.02 17.43
C THR A 131 -8.18 12.71 18.26
N VAL A 132 -7.83 13.05 19.50
CA VAL A 132 -8.62 13.89 20.41
C VAL A 132 -8.50 15.35 20.00
N MET A 133 -9.61 16.10 20.03
CA MET A 133 -9.67 17.51 19.66
C MET A 133 -10.84 18.27 20.28
N ASP A 134 -10.71 19.59 20.32
CA ASP A 134 -11.78 20.57 20.54
C ASP A 134 -12.06 21.25 19.18
N THR A 135 -13.25 20.98 18.63
CA THR A 135 -13.73 21.39 17.31
C THR A 135 -14.23 22.83 17.25
N ASN A 136 -14.33 23.51 18.38
CA ASN A 136 -14.80 24.91 18.45
C ASN A 136 -13.63 25.89 18.63
N GLN A 137 -12.39 25.39 18.62
CA GLN A 137 -11.19 26.13 19.01
C GLN A 137 -9.99 25.76 18.14
N LYS A 138 -8.98 26.62 18.18
CA LYS A 138 -7.70 26.46 17.48
C LYS A 138 -6.53 26.53 18.45
N CYS A 139 -5.39 25.95 18.05
CA CYS A 139 -4.17 26.01 18.83
C CYS A 139 -2.95 26.23 17.92
N SER A 140 -1.83 26.63 18.52
CA SER A 140 -0.59 26.83 17.77
C SER A 140 0.58 26.00 18.27
N ILE A 141 1.38 25.54 17.31
CA ILE A 141 2.68 24.90 17.46
C ILE A 141 3.74 25.97 17.16
N LEU A 142 4.87 25.94 17.86
CA LEU A 142 5.94 26.93 17.74
C LEU A 142 7.22 26.24 17.31
N ALA A 143 7.84 26.72 16.24
CA ALA A 143 9.19 26.30 15.89
C ALA A 143 10.20 26.72 16.97
N PRO A 144 11.31 25.97 17.19
CA PRO A 144 12.34 26.35 18.17
C PRO A 144 12.95 27.74 17.97
N THR A 145 12.97 28.25 16.74
CA THR A 145 13.51 29.58 16.38
C THR A 145 12.44 30.66 16.28
N ALA A 146 11.22 30.44 16.81
CA ALA A 146 10.17 31.46 16.81
C ALA A 146 10.47 32.59 17.84
N PRO A 147 10.53 33.87 17.41
CA PRO A 147 10.96 35.02 18.24
C PRO A 147 9.91 35.36 19.30
N ASP A 148 10.30 35.83 20.49
CA ASP A 148 9.42 35.85 21.68
C ASP A 148 8.15 36.69 21.62
N VAL A 149 8.11 37.75 20.81
CA VAL A 149 6.86 38.47 20.50
C VAL A 149 6.09 37.68 19.44
N LYS A 150 5.26 36.76 19.91
CA LYS A 150 4.58 35.74 19.09
C LYS A 150 3.13 36.12 18.83
N LYS A 151 2.69 36.02 17.58
CA LYS A 151 1.39 36.50 17.09
C LYS A 151 0.68 35.39 16.30
N THR A 152 -0.63 35.26 16.48
CA THR A 152 -1.48 34.23 15.84
C THR A 152 -2.75 34.88 15.25
N PRO A 153 -3.37 34.32 14.19
CA PRO A 153 -4.61 34.86 13.63
C PRO A 153 -5.73 35.06 14.65
N GLY A 154 -6.53 36.11 14.47
CA GLY A 154 -7.64 36.53 15.33
C GLY A 154 -8.92 35.70 15.15
N GLN A 155 -10.05 36.24 15.62
CA GLN A 155 -11.33 35.50 15.66
C GLN A 155 -11.78 35.05 14.27
N ALA A 156 -11.70 35.92 13.26
CA ALA A 156 -12.13 35.64 11.89
C ALA A 156 -11.55 34.34 11.27
N PHE A 157 -10.29 33.97 11.58
CA PHE A 157 -9.74 32.69 11.12
C PHE A 157 -10.45 31.48 11.75
N LEU A 158 -10.85 31.58 13.02
CA LEU A 158 -11.57 30.50 13.70
C LEU A 158 -12.98 30.37 13.12
N ASP A 159 -13.66 31.50 12.93
CA ASP A 159 -15.02 31.55 12.37
C ASP A 159 -15.05 30.93 10.96
N ALA A 160 -14.19 31.41 10.05
CA ALA A 160 -14.06 30.86 8.71
C ALA A 160 -13.65 29.38 8.67
N ALA A 161 -12.82 28.92 9.63
CA ALA A 161 -12.44 27.51 9.70
C ALA A 161 -13.58 26.60 10.20
N VAL A 162 -14.42 27.09 11.11
CA VAL A 162 -15.65 26.43 11.57
C VAL A 162 -16.66 26.36 10.43
N GLU A 163 -16.93 27.48 9.74
CA GLU A 163 -17.79 27.55 8.55
C GLU A 163 -17.34 26.58 7.45
N ASN A 164 -16.03 26.45 7.24
CA ASN A 164 -15.46 25.51 6.27
C ASN A 164 -15.78 24.04 6.61
N ILE A 165 -15.64 23.60 7.88
CA ILE A 165 -16.00 22.21 8.26
C ILE A 165 -17.51 22.00 8.25
N GLN A 166 -18.31 23.02 8.58
CA GLN A 166 -19.77 22.94 8.50
C GLN A 166 -20.26 22.79 7.05
N ALA A 167 -19.64 23.50 6.10
CA ALA A 167 -19.94 23.37 4.67
C ALA A 167 -19.39 22.07 4.05
N HIS A 168 -18.21 21.62 4.48
CA HIS A 168 -17.51 20.46 3.90
C HIS A 168 -16.96 19.54 5.01
N PRO A 169 -17.76 18.60 5.54
CA PRO A 169 -17.37 17.75 6.68
C PRO A 169 -16.16 16.82 6.46
N GLY A 170 -15.72 16.60 5.22
CA GLY A 170 -14.50 15.87 4.90
C GLY A 170 -13.20 16.67 5.04
N LEU A 171 -13.26 18.01 5.18
CA LEU A 171 -12.07 18.83 5.36
C LEU A 171 -11.27 18.43 6.61
N LYS A 172 -9.94 18.38 6.46
CA LYS A 172 -9.02 18.01 7.53
C LYS A 172 -8.41 19.26 8.16
N TRP A 173 -7.10 19.25 8.42
CA TRP A 173 -6.43 20.37 9.09
C TRP A 173 -6.52 21.64 8.25
N GLN A 174 -6.94 22.72 8.91
CA GLN A 174 -6.94 24.07 8.36
C GLN A 174 -5.94 24.91 9.14
N TYR A 175 -5.01 25.56 8.45
CA TYR A 175 -3.90 26.21 9.15
C TYR A 175 -3.32 27.44 8.47
N PHE A 176 -2.65 28.23 9.30
CA PHE A 176 -1.74 29.30 8.90
C PHE A 176 -0.36 29.03 9.53
N GLY A 177 0.67 28.87 8.69
CA GLY A 177 2.07 28.93 9.10
C GLY A 177 2.63 30.32 8.80
N SER A 178 3.32 30.94 9.75
CA SER A 178 3.89 32.29 9.60
C SER A 178 5.37 32.29 9.17
N GLU A 179 5.88 33.43 8.68
CA GLU A 179 7.32 33.60 8.34
C GLU A 179 8.22 33.49 9.59
N GLU A 180 7.68 33.79 10.77
CA GLU A 180 8.34 33.69 12.07
C GLU A 180 8.33 32.26 12.66
N GLY A 181 7.63 31.30 12.04
CA GLY A 181 7.59 29.90 12.50
C GLY A 181 6.50 29.62 13.55
N VAL A 182 5.41 30.38 13.52
CA VAL A 182 4.20 30.10 14.30
C VAL A 182 3.20 29.36 13.40
N PHE A 183 2.88 28.12 13.74
CA PHE A 183 1.92 27.29 13.01
C PHE A 183 0.62 27.17 13.80
N THR A 184 -0.44 27.81 13.33
CA THR A 184 -1.77 27.78 13.95
C THR A 184 -2.68 26.83 13.18
N ARG A 185 -3.24 25.82 13.86
CA ARG A 185 -4.13 24.82 13.26
C ARG A 185 -5.52 24.79 13.92
N PHE A 186 -6.50 24.39 13.10
CA PHE A 186 -7.88 24.09 13.46
C PHE A 186 -8.26 22.73 12.83
N PRO A 187 -9.03 21.85 13.52
CA PRO A 187 -9.40 21.89 14.93
C PRO A 187 -8.20 21.93 15.90
N SER A 188 -8.44 22.28 17.16
CA SER A 188 -7.40 22.25 18.19
C SER A 188 -7.24 20.83 18.74
N SER A 189 -6.04 20.28 18.65
CA SER A 189 -5.72 18.93 19.11
C SER A 189 -4.38 18.95 19.85
N PRO A 190 -4.23 18.21 20.97
CA PRO A 190 -3.02 18.25 21.77
C PRO A 190 -1.79 17.73 21.02
N VAL A 191 -0.61 18.10 21.49
CA VAL A 191 0.68 17.53 21.05
C VAL A 191 1.54 17.22 22.27
N GLY A 192 2.15 16.04 22.32
CA GLY A 192 2.77 15.49 23.54
C GLY A 192 3.97 16.25 24.10
N SER A 193 4.49 17.28 23.41
CA SER A 193 5.59 18.11 23.90
C SER A 193 5.49 19.55 23.38
N CYS A 194 5.82 20.52 24.22
CA CYS A 194 6.08 21.90 23.80
C CYS A 194 7.44 22.09 23.14
N ASN A 195 8.39 21.17 23.38
CA ASN A 195 9.70 21.16 22.75
C ASN A 195 9.64 20.27 21.51
N THR A 196 9.16 20.86 20.41
CA THR A 196 8.91 20.18 19.14
C THR A 196 9.95 20.53 18.09
N THR A 197 10.28 19.57 17.23
CA THR A 197 11.14 19.78 16.04
C THR A 197 10.36 20.29 14.82
N TYR A 198 9.03 20.38 14.91
CA TYR A 198 8.16 20.86 13.85
C TYR A 198 8.38 22.35 13.54
N ASP A 199 8.53 22.67 12.26
CA ASP A 199 8.58 24.03 11.73
C ASP A 199 7.86 24.04 10.38
N ASN A 200 6.84 24.89 10.22
CA ASN A 200 6.06 24.98 8.99
C ASN A 200 6.92 25.37 7.79
N ARG A 201 8.02 26.11 8.02
CA ARG A 201 8.87 26.71 6.97
C ARG A 201 9.70 25.69 6.21
N TYR A 202 9.86 24.47 6.74
CA TYR A 202 10.55 23.37 6.04
C TYR A 202 9.58 22.39 5.36
N ARG A 203 8.26 22.62 5.40
CA ARG A 203 7.27 21.69 4.80
C ARG A 203 7.08 21.97 3.30
N PRO A 204 6.95 20.94 2.44
CA PRO A 204 6.76 21.11 0.99
C PRO A 204 5.66 22.11 0.60
N TRP A 205 4.47 22.04 1.22
CA TRP A 205 3.36 22.97 0.94
C TRP A 205 3.72 24.44 1.20
N TYR A 206 4.48 24.72 2.26
CA TYR A 206 4.89 26.09 2.61
C TYR A 206 5.91 26.61 1.59
N VAL A 207 6.89 25.77 1.25
CA VAL A 207 8.01 26.13 0.37
C VAL A 207 7.53 26.32 -1.07
N GLN A 208 6.66 25.43 -1.57
CA GLN A 208 6.05 25.57 -2.89
C GLN A 208 5.15 26.81 -2.99
N ALA A 209 4.31 27.10 -1.98
CA ALA A 209 3.48 28.30 -1.97
C ALA A 209 4.29 29.60 -1.84
N SER A 210 5.38 29.58 -1.07
CA SER A 210 6.25 30.76 -0.87
C SER A 210 7.19 31.05 -2.04
N ALA A 211 7.57 30.03 -2.81
CA ALA A 211 8.54 30.09 -3.90
C ALA A 211 8.18 29.12 -5.04
N THR A 212 7.13 29.49 -5.78
CA THR A 212 6.42 28.66 -6.79
C THR A 212 7.24 28.14 -7.98
N LYS A 213 8.46 28.63 -8.23
CA LYS A 213 9.26 28.12 -9.36
C LYS A 213 10.06 26.89 -8.93
N PRO A 214 10.28 25.90 -9.81
CA PRO A 214 11.25 24.84 -9.58
C PRO A 214 12.66 25.40 -9.37
N LYS A 215 13.42 24.81 -8.46
CA LYS A 215 14.78 25.25 -8.11
C LYS A 215 15.83 24.23 -8.52
N ASP A 216 17.03 24.71 -8.81
CA ASP A 216 18.23 23.89 -8.96
C ASP A 216 19.20 24.24 -7.83
N VAL A 217 19.38 23.33 -6.87
CA VAL A 217 20.02 23.60 -5.57
C VAL A 217 21.30 22.79 -5.40
N VAL A 218 22.45 23.48 -5.38
CA VAL A 218 23.74 22.88 -5.01
C VAL A 218 24.09 23.25 -3.57
N VAL A 219 24.08 22.28 -2.67
CA VAL A 219 24.55 22.49 -1.29
C VAL A 219 26.05 22.17 -1.23
N VAL A 220 26.88 23.13 -0.85
CA VAL A 220 28.35 22.97 -0.78
C VAL A 220 28.81 23.06 0.68
N ILE A 221 29.33 21.96 1.20
CA ILE A 221 29.69 21.78 2.62
C ILE A 221 31.20 21.63 2.77
N ASP A 222 31.84 22.60 3.41
CA ASP A 222 33.22 22.47 3.87
C ASP A 222 33.38 21.30 4.84
N ARG A 223 34.38 20.45 4.60
CA ARG A 223 34.80 19.35 5.47
C ARG A 223 36.29 19.40 5.80
N SER A 224 36.92 20.58 5.74
CA SER A 224 38.26 20.80 6.27
C SER A 224 38.36 20.43 7.76
N ALA A 225 39.57 20.29 8.28
CA ALA A 225 39.82 19.81 9.63
C ALA A 225 39.24 20.72 10.73
N SER A 226 39.08 22.02 10.46
CA SER A 226 38.48 23.02 11.35
C SER A 226 37.02 22.67 11.71
N MET A 227 36.26 22.10 10.77
CA MET A 227 34.85 21.73 10.94
C MET A 227 34.60 20.61 11.97
N LYS A 228 35.67 19.98 12.48
CA LYS A 228 35.63 18.94 13.52
C LYS A 228 35.08 19.44 14.86
N ASP A 229 35.44 20.66 15.25
CA ASP A 229 35.24 21.14 16.61
C ASP A 229 33.93 21.91 16.80
N PHE A 230 33.50 22.10 18.04
CA PHE A 230 32.30 22.85 18.45
C PHE A 230 30.98 22.42 17.75
N GLY A 231 30.90 21.18 17.29
CA GLY A 231 29.71 20.63 16.62
C GLY A 231 29.45 21.19 15.22
N LYS A 232 30.39 21.93 14.62
CA LYS A 232 30.22 22.62 13.32
C LYS A 232 29.78 21.67 12.20
N MET A 233 30.48 20.55 12.00
CA MET A 233 30.09 19.55 10.99
C MET A 233 28.72 18.91 11.26
N GLU A 234 28.33 18.68 12.52
CA GLU A 234 27.02 18.07 12.80
C GLU A 234 25.88 19.06 12.55
N SER A 235 26.06 20.34 12.87
CA SER A 235 25.11 21.37 12.44
C SER A 235 25.08 21.52 10.92
N ALA A 236 26.23 21.48 10.23
CA ALA A 236 26.31 21.52 8.77
C ALA A 236 25.51 20.39 8.12
N LYS A 237 25.62 19.15 8.64
CA LYS A 237 24.79 18.01 8.22
C LYS A 237 23.32 18.29 8.44
N ASN A 238 22.91 18.72 9.63
CA ASN A 238 21.50 18.91 9.97
C ASN A 238 20.86 20.12 9.23
N ALA A 239 21.66 21.13 8.89
CA ALA A 239 21.27 22.20 7.99
C ALA A 239 21.08 21.70 6.54
N ALA A 240 22.02 20.89 6.02
CA ALA A 240 21.91 20.29 4.70
C ALA A 240 20.71 19.32 4.58
N LYS A 241 20.49 18.45 5.58
CA LYS A 241 19.28 17.61 5.69
C LYS A 241 18.00 18.46 5.63
N THR A 242 17.99 19.58 6.36
CA THR A 242 16.82 20.48 6.39
C THR A 242 16.57 21.11 5.02
N VAL A 243 17.61 21.62 4.34
CA VAL A 243 17.48 22.09 2.95
C VAL A 243 16.92 21.00 2.05
N LEU A 244 17.50 19.79 2.06
CA LEU A 244 17.03 18.66 1.26
C LEU A 244 15.55 18.33 1.53
N SER A 245 15.11 18.36 2.79
CA SER A 245 13.71 18.11 3.18
C SER A 245 12.72 19.21 2.75
N THR A 246 13.20 20.40 2.38
CA THR A 246 12.35 21.47 1.81
C THR A 246 12.08 21.30 0.32
N LEU A 247 12.86 20.45 -0.36
CA LEU A 247 12.79 20.26 -1.81
C LEU A 247 11.61 19.38 -2.19
N THR A 248 11.13 19.56 -3.41
CA THR A 248 10.00 18.81 -3.95
C THR A 248 10.35 18.21 -5.32
N PRO A 249 9.59 17.23 -5.84
CA PRO A 249 9.83 16.61 -7.16
C PRO A 249 9.81 17.55 -8.38
N ASN A 250 9.56 18.85 -8.22
CA ASN A 250 9.83 19.88 -9.23
C ASN A 250 11.33 20.30 -9.22
N ASP A 251 11.91 20.39 -8.04
CA ASP A 251 13.27 20.87 -7.77
C ASP A 251 14.31 19.77 -8.08
N ARG A 252 15.55 20.19 -8.35
CA ARG A 252 16.70 19.31 -8.62
C ARG A 252 17.85 19.68 -7.68
N ALA A 253 18.61 18.71 -7.18
CA ALA A 253 19.68 18.99 -6.22
C ALA A 253 20.88 18.04 -6.29
N THR A 254 21.97 18.52 -5.71
CA THR A 254 23.12 17.70 -5.29
C THR A 254 23.73 18.29 -4.03
N VAL A 255 24.49 17.47 -3.29
CA VAL A 255 25.34 17.93 -2.19
C VAL A 255 26.78 17.70 -2.60
N ILE A 256 27.60 18.73 -2.55
CA ILE A 256 29.05 18.68 -2.71
C ILE A 256 29.68 18.87 -1.34
N THR A 257 30.69 18.08 -1.00
CA THR A 257 31.55 18.36 0.15
C THR A 257 33.00 18.50 -0.30
N PHE A 258 33.76 19.39 0.35
CA PHE A 258 35.11 19.73 -0.08
C PHE A 258 36.11 19.93 1.06
N SER A 259 37.37 19.62 0.78
CA SER A 259 38.51 20.08 1.56
C SER A 259 39.73 20.19 0.64
N ASN A 260 40.70 19.28 0.74
CA ASN A 260 41.79 19.13 -0.24
C ASN A 260 41.25 18.83 -1.64
N GLU A 261 40.08 18.20 -1.74
CA GLU A 261 39.39 17.77 -2.95
C GLU A 261 37.88 17.92 -2.76
N ALA A 262 37.12 18.04 -3.86
CA ALA A 262 35.68 18.19 -3.85
C ALA A 262 34.96 16.94 -4.41
N TYR A 263 33.88 16.53 -3.75
CA TYR A 263 33.11 15.33 -4.07
C TYR A 263 31.60 15.62 -4.03
N ALA A 264 30.90 15.32 -5.11
CA ALA A 264 29.44 15.22 -5.10
C ALA A 264 29.00 13.91 -4.43
N LEU A 265 27.98 13.99 -3.57
CA LEU A 265 27.44 12.87 -2.78
C LEU A 265 26.36 12.11 -3.55
N GLY A 266 26.02 10.90 -3.10
CA GLY A 266 25.00 10.03 -3.72
C GLY A 266 25.56 8.81 -4.48
N SER A 267 26.88 8.60 -4.50
CA SER A 267 27.52 7.39 -5.06
C SER A 267 28.42 6.67 -4.03
N ALA A 268 28.69 5.38 -4.21
CA ALA A 268 29.54 4.60 -3.30
C ALA A 268 30.99 5.11 -3.31
N LYS A 269 31.52 5.50 -4.48
CA LYS A 269 32.86 6.10 -4.58
C LYS A 269 32.95 7.40 -3.78
N SER A 270 31.90 8.24 -3.80
CA SER A 270 31.83 9.43 -2.95
C SER A 270 31.71 9.08 -1.46
N ALA A 271 30.88 8.10 -1.08
CA ALA A 271 30.75 7.65 0.31
C ALA A 271 32.09 7.19 0.91
N ARG A 272 32.87 6.40 0.14
CA ARG A 272 34.23 5.97 0.51
C ARG A 272 35.23 7.11 0.62
N ALA A 273 35.09 8.16 -0.19
CA ALA A 273 35.97 9.34 -0.14
C ALA A 273 35.65 10.33 0.99
N VAL A 274 34.44 10.25 1.58
CA VAL A 274 34.00 11.15 2.67
C VAL A 274 34.01 10.51 4.06
N SER A 275 34.04 9.18 4.15
CA SER A 275 34.14 8.43 5.41
C SER A 275 35.44 7.63 5.50
N SER A 276 36.33 8.03 6.41
CA SER A 276 37.64 7.39 6.64
C SER A 276 37.64 6.22 7.64
N LYS A 277 36.48 5.84 8.19
CA LYS A 277 36.41 4.96 9.38
C LYS A 277 35.40 3.80 9.33
N TYR A 278 34.42 3.81 8.41
CA TYR A 278 33.24 2.92 8.52
C TYR A 278 33.05 1.85 7.41
N PHE A 279 33.93 1.77 6.41
CA PHE A 279 33.87 0.69 5.41
C PHE A 279 34.61 -0.56 5.88
N VAL A 280 33.98 -1.32 6.78
CA VAL A 280 34.42 -2.67 7.19
C VAL A 280 33.44 -3.74 6.69
N ASP A 281 32.14 -3.45 6.66
CA ASP A 281 31.13 -4.32 6.06
C ASP A 281 30.92 -4.02 4.56
N ASN A 282 30.91 -5.06 3.72
CA ASN A 282 30.87 -4.95 2.25
C ASN A 282 29.48 -4.56 1.67
N ASN A 283 28.53 -4.14 2.49
CA ASN A 283 27.10 -4.12 2.13
C ASN A 283 26.61 -2.87 1.37
N TYR A 284 27.46 -1.87 1.10
CA TYR A 284 27.07 -0.74 0.23
C TYR A 284 27.31 -1.08 -1.25
N VAL A 285 26.29 -1.65 -1.89
CA VAL A 285 26.28 -1.98 -3.33
C VAL A 285 26.14 -0.70 -4.16
N GLU A 286 27.07 -0.44 -5.09
CA GLU A 286 26.95 0.69 -6.02
C GLU A 286 26.00 0.32 -7.18
N HIS A 287 24.72 0.67 -7.05
CA HIS A 287 23.75 0.52 -8.14
C HIS A 287 24.22 1.33 -9.37
N LYS A 288 24.34 0.66 -10.52
CA LYS A 288 24.83 1.20 -11.80
C LYS A 288 24.25 2.58 -12.15
N ASN A 289 22.94 2.74 -12.00
CA ASN A 289 22.21 3.97 -12.31
C ASN A 289 22.18 5.02 -11.17
N THR A 290 22.90 4.81 -10.07
CA THR A 290 23.23 5.85 -9.08
C THR A 290 24.57 6.56 -9.37
N SER A 291 25.31 6.10 -10.38
CA SER A 291 26.53 6.79 -10.85
C SER A 291 26.25 8.22 -11.35
N CYS A 292 25.04 8.49 -11.84
CA CYS A 292 24.61 9.82 -12.34
C CYS A 292 24.74 10.94 -11.30
N PHE A 293 24.66 10.64 -9.99
CA PHE A 293 24.80 11.63 -8.91
C PHE A 293 26.17 12.34 -8.90
N ARG A 294 27.16 11.81 -9.64
CA ARG A 294 28.48 12.43 -9.83
C ARG A 294 28.53 13.50 -10.92
N HIS A 295 27.49 13.62 -11.75
CA HIS A 295 27.50 14.41 -12.99
C HIS A 295 26.22 15.23 -13.25
N THR A 296 25.08 14.79 -12.73
CA THR A 296 23.75 15.34 -13.01
C THR A 296 23.03 15.73 -11.72
N LEU A 297 22.35 16.88 -11.69
CA LEU A 297 21.48 17.23 -10.55
C LEU A 297 20.28 16.27 -10.49
N ALA A 298 20.09 15.61 -9.34
CA ALA A 298 19.02 14.64 -9.17
C ALA A 298 17.68 15.31 -8.87
N THR A 299 16.61 14.91 -9.56
CA THR A 299 15.23 15.28 -9.22
C THR A 299 14.93 14.92 -7.76
N ALA A 300 14.42 15.87 -6.98
CA ALA A 300 14.17 15.75 -5.54
C ALA A 300 12.89 14.94 -5.23
N THR A 301 12.87 13.67 -5.63
CA THR A 301 11.91 12.67 -5.15
C THR A 301 12.26 12.22 -3.73
N PRO A 302 11.29 11.73 -2.92
CA PRO A 302 11.57 11.24 -1.57
C PRO A 302 12.72 10.22 -1.52
N MET A 303 12.71 9.24 -2.43
CA MET A 303 13.79 8.24 -2.58
C MET A 303 15.17 8.86 -2.88
N ASN A 304 15.26 9.91 -3.68
CA ASN A 304 16.54 10.57 -3.97
C ASN A 304 17.01 11.48 -2.82
N ILE A 305 16.06 12.13 -2.12
CA ILE A 305 16.34 12.91 -0.91
C ILE A 305 16.84 12.01 0.21
N HIS A 306 16.23 10.84 0.43
CA HIS A 306 16.70 9.83 1.38
C HIS A 306 18.16 9.45 1.12
N ARG A 307 18.50 9.06 -0.13
CA ARG A 307 19.88 8.71 -0.54
C ARG A 307 20.88 9.83 -0.29
N LEU A 308 20.52 11.09 -0.55
CA LEU A 308 21.39 12.23 -0.27
C LEU A 308 21.57 12.45 1.24
N VAL A 309 20.51 12.32 2.04
CA VAL A 309 20.54 12.41 3.51
C VAL A 309 21.41 11.32 4.13
N GLU A 310 21.32 10.08 3.65
CA GLU A 310 22.16 8.95 4.08
C GLU A 310 23.64 9.26 3.89
N VAL A 311 24.05 9.73 2.71
CA VAL A 311 25.46 10.03 2.43
C VAL A 311 25.93 11.32 3.15
N VAL A 312 25.06 12.29 3.41
CA VAL A 312 25.37 13.47 4.24
C VAL A 312 25.75 13.07 5.67
N ASN A 313 25.12 12.04 6.26
CA ASN A 313 25.52 11.53 7.58
C ASN A 313 26.98 11.03 7.61
N LEU A 314 27.51 10.54 6.48
CA LEU A 314 28.84 9.93 6.37
C LEU A 314 30.01 10.93 6.27
N ILE A 315 29.75 12.24 6.16
CA ILE A 315 30.83 13.25 6.01
C ILE A 315 31.71 13.30 7.27
N VAL A 316 33.02 13.14 7.09
CA VAL A 316 34.05 13.28 8.15
C VAL A 316 34.98 14.49 7.84
N PRO A 317 35.23 15.39 8.81
CA PRO A 317 36.20 16.48 8.68
C PRO A 317 37.65 16.02 8.52
N TYR A 318 38.32 16.49 7.47
CA TYR A 318 39.74 16.24 7.15
C TYR A 318 40.26 17.20 6.07
N GLY A 319 41.48 17.73 6.23
CA GLY A 319 42.19 18.51 5.21
C GLY A 319 42.05 20.04 5.33
N GLU A 320 42.50 20.76 4.31
CA GLU A 320 42.47 22.22 4.17
C GLU A 320 41.27 22.68 3.32
N THR A 321 41.18 23.98 3.00
CA THR A 321 39.94 24.64 2.57
C THR A 321 40.06 25.18 1.13
N TYR A 322 39.89 24.33 0.11
CA TYR A 322 40.00 24.72 -1.30
C TYR A 322 38.62 25.01 -1.95
N TYR A 323 38.21 26.28 -1.94
CA TYR A 323 36.93 26.72 -2.51
C TYR A 323 36.83 26.48 -4.01
N GLY A 324 37.88 26.79 -4.78
CA GLY A 324 37.85 26.72 -6.24
C GLY A 324 37.53 25.32 -6.79
N LYS A 325 37.97 24.25 -6.10
CA LYS A 325 37.64 22.86 -6.47
C LYS A 325 36.14 22.57 -6.32
N ALA A 326 35.53 23.04 -5.24
CA ALA A 326 34.11 22.88 -4.97
C ALA A 326 33.25 23.70 -5.92
N LEU A 327 33.68 24.93 -6.22
CA LEU A 327 32.98 25.85 -7.11
C LEU A 327 32.99 25.38 -8.57
N THR A 328 34.12 24.90 -9.10
CA THR A 328 34.17 24.31 -10.45
C THR A 328 33.11 23.22 -10.60
N LEU A 329 33.10 22.26 -9.66
CA LEU A 329 32.12 21.17 -9.67
C LEU A 329 30.68 21.68 -9.54
N ALA A 330 30.39 22.62 -8.64
CA ALA A 330 29.06 23.22 -8.49
C ALA A 330 28.56 23.90 -9.79
N PHE A 331 29.45 24.60 -10.48
CA PHE A 331 29.15 25.24 -11.77
C PHE A 331 29.07 24.24 -12.94
N ASP A 332 29.72 23.08 -12.87
CA ASP A 332 29.56 21.99 -13.84
C ASP A 332 28.16 21.36 -13.74
N PHE A 333 27.70 21.01 -12.52
CA PHE A 333 26.36 20.49 -12.28
C PHE A 333 25.24 21.45 -12.74
N LEU A 334 25.38 22.75 -12.42
CA LEU A 334 24.39 23.75 -12.84
C LEU A 334 24.39 23.96 -14.35
N LYS A 335 25.54 23.90 -15.02
CA LYS A 335 25.67 24.01 -16.48
C LYS A 335 25.07 22.81 -17.20
N GLU A 336 25.28 21.60 -16.69
CA GLU A 336 24.64 20.37 -17.20
C GLU A 336 23.11 20.47 -17.12
N ALA A 337 22.59 20.99 -16.01
CA ALA A 337 21.15 21.19 -15.82
C ALA A 337 20.57 22.29 -16.73
N TYR A 338 21.27 23.41 -16.87
CA TYR A 338 20.89 24.52 -17.76
C TYR A 338 20.87 24.11 -19.24
N LEU A 339 21.87 23.36 -19.71
CA LEU A 339 21.93 22.88 -21.08
C LEU A 339 20.83 21.84 -21.39
N ARG A 340 20.44 21.03 -20.40
CA ARG A 340 19.26 20.14 -20.52
C ARG A 340 17.97 20.94 -20.63
N ASP A 341 17.77 21.97 -19.80
CA ASP A 341 16.56 22.82 -19.86
C ASP A 341 16.37 23.43 -21.25
N ILE A 342 17.46 23.87 -21.89
CA ILE A 342 17.45 24.36 -23.29
C ILE A 342 17.05 23.24 -24.25
N LYS A 343 17.78 22.11 -24.24
CA LYS A 343 17.57 21.00 -25.18
C LYS A 343 16.15 20.43 -25.11
N ASP A 344 15.59 20.31 -23.91
CA ASP A 344 14.24 19.78 -23.73
C ASP A 344 13.19 20.72 -24.36
N HIS A 345 13.41 22.05 -24.31
CA HIS A 345 12.52 23.05 -24.89
C HIS A 345 12.80 23.35 -26.38
N GLU A 346 13.99 23.08 -26.91
CA GLU A 346 14.25 23.08 -28.37
C GLU A 346 13.37 22.07 -29.13
N SER A 347 12.84 21.06 -28.43
CA SER A 347 11.87 20.10 -28.98
C SER A 347 10.41 20.60 -28.98
N LEU A 348 10.13 21.76 -28.38
CA LEU A 348 8.80 22.34 -28.17
C LEU A 348 8.78 23.78 -28.70
N SER A 349 8.38 23.93 -29.97
CA SER A 349 8.48 25.19 -30.71
C SER A 349 7.69 26.34 -30.09
N GLY A 350 8.39 27.32 -29.50
CA GLY A 350 7.79 28.60 -29.08
C GLY A 350 8.61 29.43 -28.10
N HIS A 351 9.39 28.79 -27.23
CA HIS A 351 10.06 29.48 -26.12
C HIS A 351 11.42 30.10 -26.46
N THR A 352 11.71 31.26 -25.86
CA THR A 352 13.03 31.88 -25.93
C THR A 352 14.00 31.29 -24.88
N VAL A 353 15.30 31.31 -25.17
CA VAL A 353 16.36 30.96 -24.19
C VAL A 353 16.25 31.82 -22.91
N ASP A 354 15.72 33.03 -23.05
CA ASP A 354 15.47 33.99 -21.98
C ASP A 354 14.33 33.55 -21.05
N GLU A 355 13.26 32.94 -21.58
CA GLU A 355 12.20 32.29 -20.80
C GLU A 355 12.70 31.01 -20.12
N ILE A 356 13.43 30.16 -20.85
CA ILE A 356 14.03 28.91 -20.34
C ILE A 356 15.01 29.21 -19.20
N THR A 357 15.79 30.29 -19.32
CA THR A 357 16.67 30.76 -18.25
C THR A 357 15.88 31.18 -17.01
N ARG A 358 14.73 31.84 -17.20
CA ARG A 358 13.85 32.35 -16.12
C ARG A 358 12.88 31.32 -15.55
N SER A 359 12.69 30.15 -16.13
CA SER A 359 11.73 29.14 -15.65
C SER A 359 12.14 28.52 -14.30
N ARG A 360 13.46 28.41 -14.05
CA ARG A 360 14.04 27.81 -12.84
C ARG A 360 14.91 28.80 -12.04
N ASP A 361 14.76 28.76 -10.72
CA ASP A 361 15.56 29.55 -9.77
C ASP A 361 16.85 28.75 -9.41
N ARG A 362 18.04 29.18 -9.84
CA ARG A 362 19.32 28.41 -9.71
C ARG A 362 20.20 28.94 -8.58
N VAL A 363 20.63 28.07 -7.65
CA VAL A 363 21.29 28.50 -6.40
C VAL A 363 22.44 27.58 -5.93
N ILE A 364 23.51 28.21 -5.44
CA ILE A 364 24.59 27.57 -4.66
C ILE A 364 24.46 28.01 -3.20
N LEU A 365 24.29 27.06 -2.27
CA LEU A 365 24.35 27.29 -0.83
C LEU A 365 25.75 26.90 -0.34
N PHE A 366 26.64 27.88 -0.13
CA PHE A 366 28.05 27.63 0.18
C PHE A 366 28.36 27.84 1.66
N LEU A 367 28.77 26.79 2.36
CA LEU A 367 29.05 26.79 3.80
C LEU A 367 30.54 26.52 4.08
N SER A 368 31.17 27.34 4.91
CA SER A 368 32.56 27.15 5.38
C SER A 368 32.81 27.83 6.75
N ASP A 369 33.81 27.37 7.49
CA ASP A 369 34.26 27.94 8.77
C ASP A 369 35.63 28.65 8.71
N GLY A 370 36.19 28.85 7.51
CA GLY A 370 37.47 29.50 7.28
C GLY A 370 37.56 30.25 5.95
N GLU A 371 38.63 31.02 5.74
CA GLU A 371 38.97 31.60 4.43
C GLU A 371 39.61 30.54 3.50
N PRO A 372 39.55 30.71 2.18
CA PRO A 372 40.12 29.76 1.23
C PRO A 372 41.65 29.71 1.26
N THR A 373 42.20 28.49 1.18
CA THR A 373 43.62 28.21 0.92
C THR A 373 44.01 28.57 -0.52
N ASP A 374 43.07 28.56 -1.47
CA ASP A 374 43.31 28.97 -2.86
C ASP A 374 43.10 30.46 -3.13
N SER A 375 43.86 30.98 -4.10
CA SER A 375 43.94 32.41 -4.40
C SER A 375 42.55 33.04 -4.67
N PRO A 376 42.10 34.04 -3.87
CA PRO A 376 40.80 34.67 -4.05
C PRO A 376 40.59 35.26 -5.45
N ARG A 377 41.64 35.76 -6.12
CA ARG A 377 41.55 36.24 -7.52
C ARG A 377 41.17 35.12 -8.50
N LYS A 378 41.63 33.88 -8.27
CA LYS A 378 41.23 32.71 -9.09
C LYS A 378 39.78 32.32 -8.82
N ILE A 379 39.37 32.29 -7.55
CA ILE A 379 37.98 32.03 -7.13
C ILE A 379 37.01 33.04 -7.77
N PHE A 380 37.29 34.34 -7.67
CA PHE A 380 36.41 35.38 -8.18
C PHE A 380 36.32 35.40 -9.71
N ASN A 381 37.42 35.12 -10.43
CA ASN A 381 37.37 34.91 -11.87
C ASN A 381 36.54 33.67 -12.22
N LEU A 382 36.77 32.53 -11.56
CA LEU A 382 36.03 31.28 -11.79
C LEU A 382 34.51 31.48 -11.67
N ILE A 383 34.05 32.14 -10.60
CA ILE A 383 32.61 32.42 -10.40
C ILE A 383 32.09 33.34 -11.50
N ARG A 384 32.79 34.45 -11.79
CA ARG A 384 32.41 35.40 -12.86
C ARG A 384 32.25 34.69 -14.20
N ASP A 385 33.25 33.89 -14.57
CA ASP A 385 33.34 33.31 -15.90
C ASP A 385 32.36 32.15 -16.07
N ARG A 386 32.20 31.29 -15.04
CA ARG A 386 31.25 30.16 -15.09
C ARG A 386 29.79 30.57 -14.92
N ASN A 387 29.47 31.68 -14.24
CA ASN A 387 28.09 32.19 -14.19
C ASN A 387 27.69 32.87 -15.52
N ARG A 388 28.64 33.54 -16.21
CA ARG A 388 28.41 34.11 -17.55
C ARG A 388 27.97 33.06 -18.58
N GLU A 389 28.47 31.83 -18.48
CA GLU A 389 28.06 30.70 -19.33
C GLU A 389 26.57 30.31 -19.19
N MET A 390 25.90 30.75 -18.12
CA MET A 390 24.48 30.51 -17.84
C MET A 390 23.70 31.82 -17.70
N ALA A 391 24.07 32.82 -18.52
CA ALA A 391 23.47 34.16 -18.55
C ALA A 391 23.40 34.87 -17.18
N ASN A 392 24.38 34.62 -16.30
CA ASN A 392 24.45 35.10 -14.92
C ASN A 392 23.26 34.70 -14.01
N SER A 393 22.56 33.61 -14.35
CA SER A 393 21.35 33.15 -13.63
C SER A 393 21.59 32.48 -12.27
N VAL A 394 22.84 32.15 -11.90
CA VAL A 394 23.16 31.49 -10.62
C VAL A 394 23.28 32.51 -9.49
N VAL A 395 22.56 32.25 -8.40
CA VAL A 395 22.65 32.99 -7.12
C VAL A 395 23.56 32.25 -6.15
N MET A 396 24.41 32.97 -5.41
CA MET A 396 25.25 32.41 -4.36
C MET A 396 24.79 32.89 -2.97
N LEU A 397 24.33 31.98 -2.12
CA LEU A 397 24.02 32.25 -0.72
C LEU A 397 25.13 31.64 0.15
N CYS A 398 25.89 32.47 0.84
CA CYS A 398 27.12 32.06 1.52
C CYS A 398 26.99 32.15 3.05
N PHE A 399 27.44 31.11 3.74
CA PHE A 399 27.30 30.91 5.18
C PHE A 399 28.69 30.73 5.81
N ALA A 400 29.08 31.66 6.68
CA ALA A 400 30.29 31.59 7.49
C ALA A 400 29.95 31.07 8.89
N LEU A 401 30.61 30.02 9.38
CA LEU A 401 30.18 29.27 10.57
C LEU A 401 31.19 29.32 11.73
N GLY A 402 30.88 30.05 12.80
CA GLY A 402 31.70 30.13 14.02
C GLY A 402 31.93 31.55 14.53
N SER A 403 32.69 31.69 15.62
CA SER A 403 32.87 32.94 16.38
C SER A 403 34.13 33.74 15.98
N GLY A 404 34.42 33.86 14.67
CA GLY A 404 35.67 34.46 14.18
C GLY A 404 35.47 35.63 13.22
N THR A 405 36.56 36.32 12.86
CA THR A 405 36.56 37.41 11.87
C THR A 405 36.99 36.89 10.49
N PHE A 406 36.14 36.08 9.87
CA PHE A 406 36.34 35.50 8.53
C PHE A 406 35.05 35.59 7.69
N GLY A 407 35.11 35.06 6.47
CA GLY A 407 34.03 35.16 5.49
C GLY A 407 34.12 36.41 4.61
N ALA A 408 35.28 37.06 4.53
CA ALA A 408 35.53 38.15 3.59
C ALA A 408 35.47 37.65 2.14
N ALA A 409 36.03 36.47 1.84
CA ALA A 409 35.82 35.80 0.55
C ALA A 409 34.34 35.46 0.33
N LEU A 410 33.69 34.80 1.30
CA LEU A 410 32.28 34.38 1.24
C LEU A 410 31.32 35.56 1.00
N LYS A 411 31.52 36.70 1.68
CA LYS A 411 30.72 37.91 1.48
C LYS A 411 30.90 38.50 0.08
N ARG A 412 32.11 38.45 -0.47
CA ARG A 412 32.38 38.87 -1.85
C ARG A 412 31.82 37.90 -2.88
N MET A 413 31.83 36.59 -2.58
CA MET A 413 31.20 35.55 -3.39
C MET A 413 29.69 35.78 -3.51
N ALA A 414 28.99 35.93 -2.38
CA ALA A 414 27.55 36.19 -2.36
C ALA A 414 27.15 37.43 -3.18
N THR A 415 27.89 38.54 -3.04
CA THR A 415 27.56 39.78 -3.80
C THR A 415 27.88 39.71 -5.29
N GLN A 416 28.70 38.74 -5.74
CA GLN A 416 29.17 38.55 -7.12
C GLN A 416 29.83 39.80 -7.77
N LYS A 417 30.34 40.75 -6.97
CA LYS A 417 30.96 42.00 -7.47
C LYS A 417 32.46 41.83 -7.73
N PHE A 418 32.79 41.35 -8.94
CA PHE A 418 34.15 41.00 -9.36
C PHE A 418 34.79 41.92 -10.40
N GLY A 419 34.11 42.99 -10.81
CA GLY A 419 34.53 43.87 -11.91
C GLY A 419 33.89 43.44 -13.22
N TRP A 420 32.70 43.97 -13.48
CA TRP A 420 31.91 43.65 -14.68
C TRP A 420 32.17 44.72 -15.74
N THR A 421 32.85 44.34 -16.82
CA THR A 421 32.73 45.09 -18.08
C THR A 421 31.35 44.82 -18.67
N PRO A 422 30.62 45.85 -19.16
CA PRO A 422 29.49 45.63 -20.04
C PRO A 422 29.94 44.84 -21.28
N GLN A 423 29.20 43.79 -21.60
CA GLN A 423 29.10 43.20 -22.93
C GLN A 423 27.60 43.18 -23.23
N ASP A 424 27.20 43.65 -24.40
CA ASP A 424 25.93 44.34 -24.63
C ASP A 424 24.66 43.45 -24.71
N ALA A 425 24.68 42.28 -24.06
CA ALA A 425 23.56 41.33 -24.04
C ALA A 425 23.37 40.54 -22.72
N ILE A 426 24.34 40.51 -21.79
CA ILE A 426 24.22 39.67 -20.57
C ILE A 426 23.95 40.55 -19.33
N PRO A 427 22.87 40.31 -18.57
CA PRO A 427 22.56 41.07 -17.36
C PRO A 427 23.62 40.87 -16.27
N ALA A 428 23.78 41.84 -15.37
CA ALA A 428 24.60 41.65 -14.17
C ALA A 428 23.99 40.57 -13.25
N PRO A 429 24.80 39.73 -12.58
CA PRO A 429 24.26 38.68 -11.70
C PRO A 429 23.51 39.28 -10.52
N THR A 430 22.44 38.61 -10.12
CA THR A 430 21.71 38.96 -8.90
C THR A 430 22.61 38.77 -7.67
N PRO A 431 22.82 39.80 -6.83
CA PRO A 431 23.54 39.64 -5.57
C PRO A 431 22.76 38.72 -4.63
N GLY A 432 23.43 37.67 -4.13
CA GLY A 432 22.90 36.79 -3.11
C GLY A 432 23.22 37.28 -1.69
N LEU A 433 22.93 36.42 -0.70
CA LEU A 433 23.05 36.74 0.72
C LEU A 433 24.34 36.20 1.34
N PHE A 434 24.86 36.92 2.32
CA PHE A 434 25.92 36.46 3.20
C PHE A 434 25.42 36.43 4.64
N HIS A 435 25.52 35.27 5.29
CA HIS A 435 25.13 35.07 6.68
C HIS A 435 26.34 34.63 7.50
N HIS A 436 26.67 35.40 8.54
CA HIS A 436 27.62 34.97 9.56
C HIS A 436 26.85 34.32 10.71
N VAL A 437 27.12 33.03 10.94
CA VAL A 437 26.41 32.16 11.87
C VAL A 437 27.34 31.83 13.03
N VAL A 438 27.32 32.68 14.05
CA VAL A 438 28.19 32.58 15.23
C VAL A 438 27.83 31.37 16.10
N ASP A 439 26.54 31.20 16.40
CA ASP A 439 26.01 30.02 17.05
C ASP A 439 25.60 28.97 16.00
N VAL A 440 26.24 27.80 16.06
CA VAL A 440 26.01 26.68 15.16
C VAL A 440 24.55 26.21 15.15
N GLN A 441 23.77 26.36 16.23
CA GLN A 441 22.37 25.91 16.26
C GLN A 441 21.48 26.69 15.28
N HIS A 442 21.81 27.96 15.04
CA HIS A 442 21.06 28.81 14.10
C HIS A 442 21.33 28.50 12.62
N LEU A 443 22.37 27.72 12.28
CA LEU A 443 22.71 27.37 10.90
C LEU A 443 21.58 26.64 10.18
N ARG A 444 20.91 25.72 10.89
CA ARG A 444 19.77 24.96 10.37
C ARG A 444 18.68 25.87 9.82
N PHE A 445 18.37 26.94 10.55
CA PHE A 445 17.39 27.94 10.16
C PHE A 445 17.89 28.88 9.05
N ALA A 446 19.15 29.32 9.13
CA ALA A 446 19.77 30.18 8.12
C ALA A 446 19.80 29.51 6.73
N MET A 447 20.18 28.23 6.64
CA MET A 447 20.18 27.49 5.38
C MET A 447 18.78 26.98 4.99
N GLY A 448 18.01 26.44 5.94
CA GLY A 448 16.67 25.87 5.66
C GLY A 448 15.66 26.89 5.14
N SER A 449 15.90 28.19 5.34
CA SER A 449 15.03 29.28 4.88
C SER A 449 15.49 29.94 3.56
N TYR A 450 16.46 29.36 2.83
CA TYR A 450 17.05 29.93 1.61
C TYR A 450 16.03 30.40 0.55
N TYR A 451 14.90 29.70 0.41
CA TYR A 451 13.84 30.03 -0.56
C TYR A 451 13.20 31.41 -0.31
N ASN A 452 13.32 31.97 0.91
CA ASN A 452 12.89 33.34 1.21
C ASN A 452 13.67 34.39 0.40
N PHE A 453 14.89 34.08 -0.07
CA PHE A 453 15.60 34.95 -1.01
C PHE A 453 14.77 35.15 -2.29
N PHE A 454 14.36 34.05 -2.92
CA PHE A 454 13.57 34.07 -4.16
C PHE A 454 12.16 34.61 -3.96
N SER A 455 11.56 34.43 -2.78
CA SER A 455 10.30 35.06 -2.42
C SER A 455 10.41 36.59 -2.32
N LYS A 456 11.54 37.12 -1.81
CA LYS A 456 11.75 38.55 -1.54
C LYS A 456 12.46 39.34 -2.65
N HIS A 457 13.14 38.69 -3.60
CA HIS A 457 13.90 39.33 -4.69
C HIS A 457 13.25 39.21 -6.08
N ARG A 458 11.97 38.79 -6.18
CA ARG A 458 11.26 38.60 -7.46
C ARG A 458 10.88 39.89 -8.21
N GLY A 459 11.05 41.06 -7.60
CA GLY A 459 10.90 42.38 -8.22
C GLY A 459 10.19 43.38 -7.32
N SER A 460 10.54 44.67 -7.41
CA SER A 460 9.97 45.74 -6.59
C SER A 460 8.59 46.23 -7.06
N ASN A 461 7.79 45.36 -7.68
CA ASN A 461 6.50 45.71 -8.28
C ASN A 461 5.35 45.11 -7.45
N GLU A 462 4.59 46.00 -6.80
CA GLU A 462 3.55 45.72 -5.80
C GLU A 462 2.44 44.74 -6.26
N LYS A 463 2.25 44.59 -7.58
CA LYS A 463 1.29 43.66 -8.18
C LYS A 463 1.64 42.16 -8.01
N GLN A 464 2.83 41.82 -7.51
CA GLN A 464 3.38 40.46 -7.67
C GLN A 464 2.86 39.39 -6.67
N PHE A 465 2.23 39.78 -5.55
CA PHE A 465 1.51 38.84 -4.67
C PHE A 465 0.00 38.78 -4.96
N HIS A 466 -0.55 39.74 -5.73
CA HIS A 466 -1.91 39.65 -6.23
C HIS A 466 -1.98 38.64 -7.37
N GLY A 467 -2.82 37.62 -7.23
CA GLY A 467 -2.98 36.58 -8.25
C GLY A 467 -1.86 35.54 -8.31
N MET A 468 -1.03 35.38 -7.26
CA MET A 468 -0.24 34.16 -7.15
C MET A 468 -1.16 32.93 -7.07
N PRO A 469 -0.87 31.86 -7.82
CA PRO A 469 -1.77 30.73 -7.95
C PRO A 469 -1.95 30.00 -6.61
N VAL A 470 -3.16 29.49 -6.40
CA VAL A 470 -3.36 28.41 -5.43
C VAL A 470 -2.59 27.20 -5.93
N ILE A 471 -1.79 26.60 -5.06
CA ILE A 471 -1.05 25.38 -5.37
C ILE A 471 -1.72 24.17 -4.74
N TRP A 472 -1.57 23.03 -5.39
CA TRP A 472 -1.73 21.72 -4.77
C TRP A 472 -0.33 21.16 -4.52
N SER A 473 -0.06 20.74 -3.29
CA SER A 473 1.24 20.15 -2.96
C SER A 473 1.48 18.86 -3.75
N VAL A 474 2.72 18.38 -3.76
CA VAL A 474 2.92 16.94 -3.99
C VAL A 474 2.32 16.13 -2.82
N PRO A 475 1.95 14.85 -3.03
CA PRO A 475 1.61 13.94 -1.94
C PRO A 475 2.65 13.95 -0.82
N TYR A 476 2.21 13.86 0.44
CA TYR A 476 3.07 13.56 1.58
C TYR A 476 2.25 12.95 2.74
N TYR A 477 2.93 12.32 3.71
CA TYR A 477 2.27 11.79 4.91
C TYR A 477 2.10 12.88 5.98
N ASP A 478 0.88 13.03 6.53
CA ASP A 478 0.58 14.06 7.53
C ASP A 478 1.33 13.84 8.86
N ALA A 479 1.89 14.92 9.41
CA ALA A 479 2.52 14.94 10.72
C ALA A 479 1.52 14.81 11.89
N GLY A 480 0.23 15.06 11.65
CA GLY A 480 -0.87 14.75 12.56
C GLY A 480 -1.35 13.28 12.50
N GLY A 481 -0.86 12.47 11.56
CA GLY A 481 -1.13 11.03 11.47
C GLY A 481 -2.38 10.62 10.68
N ILE A 482 -3.00 11.53 9.91
CA ILE A 482 -4.25 11.21 9.18
C ILE A 482 -4.04 10.44 7.86
N GLY A 483 -2.81 10.03 7.53
CA GLY A 483 -2.45 9.31 6.31
C GLY A 483 -1.81 10.19 5.24
N MET A 484 -1.85 9.74 3.98
CA MET A 484 -1.40 10.56 2.84
C MET A 484 -2.39 11.70 2.55
N VAL A 485 -1.84 12.92 2.47
CA VAL A 485 -2.57 14.15 2.19
C VAL A 485 -2.04 14.87 0.96
N LEU A 486 -2.92 15.67 0.37
CA LEU A 486 -2.58 16.79 -0.49
C LEU A 486 -3.01 18.07 0.23
N THR A 487 -2.09 19.02 0.39
CA THR A 487 -2.43 20.36 0.90
C THR A 487 -2.75 21.27 -0.28
N VAL A 488 -3.92 21.89 -0.26
CA VAL A 488 -4.19 23.07 -1.09
C VAL A 488 -3.71 24.31 -0.33
N ALA A 489 -2.83 25.11 -0.93
CA ALA A 489 -2.13 26.20 -0.22
C ALA A 489 -2.00 27.49 -1.03
N THR A 490 -1.95 28.62 -0.32
CA THR A 490 -1.75 29.95 -0.92
C THR A 490 -0.92 30.87 0.00
N PRO A 491 0.04 31.65 -0.54
CA PRO A 491 0.80 32.62 0.24
C PRO A 491 -0.07 33.79 0.68
N VAL A 492 0.05 34.19 1.94
CA VAL A 492 -0.53 35.43 2.46
C VAL A 492 0.54 36.50 2.50
N ALA A 493 0.29 37.62 1.82
CA ALA A 493 1.14 38.80 1.83
C ALA A 493 0.35 40.07 2.16
N ILE A 494 1.04 41.02 2.80
CA ILE A 494 0.53 42.33 3.24
C ILE A 494 1.67 43.33 2.98
N ASP A 495 1.35 44.51 2.44
CA ASP A 495 2.33 45.56 2.06
C ASP A 495 3.46 45.03 1.15
N GLY A 496 3.10 44.17 0.18
CA GLY A 496 4.04 43.50 -0.72
C GLY A 496 4.96 42.47 -0.07
N LYS A 497 4.75 42.10 1.21
CA LYS A 497 5.61 41.18 1.98
C LYS A 497 4.85 39.91 2.36
N LEU A 498 5.41 38.76 2.02
CA LEU A 498 4.97 37.45 2.52
C LEU A 498 4.95 37.45 4.05
N ARG A 499 3.82 37.09 4.66
CA ARG A 499 3.62 36.92 6.11
C ARG A 499 3.52 35.47 6.54
N GLY A 500 3.23 34.59 5.59
CA GLY A 500 3.04 33.17 5.83
C GLY A 500 2.30 32.51 4.69
N VAL A 501 1.87 31.27 4.92
CA VAL A 501 1.09 30.47 3.97
C VAL A 501 -0.11 29.90 4.71
N VAL A 502 -1.28 30.01 4.10
CA VAL A 502 -2.48 29.29 4.54
C VAL A 502 -2.57 27.99 3.74
N GLY A 503 -2.94 26.91 4.43
CA GLY A 503 -3.16 25.61 3.82
C GLY A 503 -4.37 24.91 4.40
N VAL A 504 -4.95 24.03 3.59
CA VAL A 504 -6.03 23.12 3.96
C VAL A 504 -5.65 21.73 3.48
N ASP A 505 -5.64 20.75 4.38
CA ASP A 505 -5.35 19.36 4.05
C ASP A 505 -6.61 18.60 3.60
N VAL A 506 -6.40 17.73 2.62
CA VAL A 506 -7.39 16.77 2.12
C VAL A 506 -6.70 15.41 2.01
N THR A 507 -7.33 14.32 2.48
CA THR A 507 -6.69 13.00 2.29
C THR A 507 -6.79 12.58 0.83
N MET A 508 -5.74 11.95 0.32
CA MET A 508 -5.77 11.35 -1.02
C MET A 508 -6.82 10.23 -1.12
N HIS A 509 -7.22 9.63 0.00
CA HIS A 509 -8.20 8.56 0.01
C HIS A 509 -9.61 9.05 -0.31
N GLU A 510 -10.05 10.14 0.34
CA GLU A 510 -11.35 10.76 0.09
C GLU A 510 -11.35 11.48 -1.27
N LEU A 511 -10.32 12.29 -1.54
CA LEU A 511 -10.19 13.12 -2.74
C LEU A 511 -10.10 12.31 -4.05
N PHE A 512 -9.54 11.09 -4.00
CA PHE A 512 -9.44 10.19 -5.15
C PHE A 512 -10.29 8.92 -5.00
N ALA A 513 -11.36 8.96 -4.19
CA ALA A 513 -12.26 7.82 -4.01
C ALA A 513 -12.85 7.35 -5.36
N ASP A 514 -13.35 8.26 -6.20
CA ASP A 514 -13.95 7.91 -7.50
C ASP A 514 -12.96 7.30 -8.51
N ILE A 515 -11.66 7.52 -8.32
CA ILE A 515 -10.58 6.90 -9.12
C ILE A 515 -10.18 5.56 -8.50
N THR A 516 -10.01 5.51 -7.17
CA THR A 516 -9.64 4.32 -6.39
C THR A 516 -10.67 3.21 -6.56
N TYR A 517 -11.95 3.58 -6.55
CA TYR A 517 -13.09 2.68 -6.67
C TYR A 517 -13.66 2.60 -8.10
N PHE A 518 -12.91 3.08 -9.10
CA PHE A 518 -13.34 3.05 -10.49
C PHE A 518 -13.39 1.62 -11.04
N ARG A 519 -14.60 1.04 -11.07
CA ARG A 519 -14.95 -0.10 -11.92
C ARG A 519 -16.27 0.20 -12.63
N VAL A 520 -16.23 0.29 -13.96
CA VAL A 520 -17.42 0.40 -14.82
C VAL A 520 -17.64 -0.90 -15.62
N ALA A 521 -16.56 -1.65 -15.86
CA ALA A 521 -16.60 -3.08 -16.14
C ALA A 521 -15.33 -3.74 -15.58
N ALA A 522 -15.49 -4.77 -14.76
CA ALA A 522 -14.38 -5.44 -14.08
C ALA A 522 -13.32 -5.95 -15.07
N HIS A 523 -12.06 -5.73 -14.73
CA HIS A 523 -10.88 -6.18 -15.47
C HIS A 523 -10.78 -5.73 -16.94
N THR A 524 -11.63 -4.83 -17.44
CA THR A 524 -11.59 -4.29 -18.82
C THR A 524 -11.57 -2.75 -18.89
N THR A 525 -11.75 -2.08 -17.75
CA THR A 525 -11.65 -0.63 -17.58
C THR A 525 -10.71 -0.27 -16.43
N TYR A 526 -10.03 0.88 -16.51
CA TYR A 526 -9.32 1.50 -15.38
C TYR A 526 -9.19 3.01 -15.56
N ALA A 527 -8.89 3.72 -14.47
CA ALA A 527 -8.62 5.16 -14.47
C ALA A 527 -7.26 5.44 -13.82
N PHE A 528 -6.61 6.52 -14.25
CA PHE A 528 -5.38 7.04 -13.64
C PHE A 528 -5.35 8.57 -13.63
N LEU A 529 -4.59 9.14 -12.71
CA LEU A 529 -4.42 10.59 -12.55
C LEU A 529 -2.94 10.95 -12.62
N VAL A 530 -2.63 11.93 -13.47
CA VAL A 530 -1.29 12.49 -13.67
C VAL A 530 -1.30 14.01 -13.51
N ASP A 531 -0.16 14.62 -13.21
CA ASP A 531 0.03 16.07 -13.40
C ASP A 531 0.59 16.39 -14.80
N THR A 532 0.58 17.68 -15.17
CA THR A 532 1.16 18.16 -16.45
C THR A 532 2.65 17.82 -16.60
N ALA A 533 3.38 17.69 -15.49
CA ALA A 533 4.78 17.22 -15.48
C ALA A 533 4.91 15.69 -15.70
N GLY A 534 3.81 14.98 -15.92
CA GLY A 534 3.77 13.55 -16.24
C GLY A 534 3.98 12.61 -15.06
N ARG A 535 3.92 13.11 -13.81
CA ARG A 535 4.02 12.30 -12.60
C ARG A 535 2.65 11.71 -12.27
N VAL A 536 2.65 10.46 -11.84
CA VAL A 536 1.43 9.72 -11.49
C VAL A 536 1.06 9.97 -10.02
N LEU A 537 -0.20 10.35 -9.78
CA LEU A 537 -0.80 10.44 -8.44
C LEU A 537 -1.66 9.21 -8.12
N MET A 538 -2.31 8.62 -9.13
CA MET A 538 -3.17 7.44 -9.02
C MET A 538 -3.00 6.54 -10.24
N HIS A 539 -2.78 5.23 -10.06
CA HIS A 539 -2.79 4.22 -11.13
C HIS A 539 -3.01 2.82 -10.52
N PRO A 540 -3.61 1.84 -11.22
CA PRO A 540 -3.76 0.46 -10.73
C PRO A 540 -2.49 -0.31 -10.32
N PHE A 541 -1.29 0.24 -10.55
CA PHE A 541 -0.01 -0.33 -10.09
C PHE A 541 0.59 0.44 -8.90
N LEU A 542 0.01 1.58 -8.51
CA LEU A 542 0.28 2.23 -7.23
C LEU A 542 -0.62 1.63 -6.14
N PRO A 543 -0.18 1.54 -4.87
CA PRO A 543 -1.06 1.21 -3.76
C PRO A 543 -2.22 2.21 -3.64
N ALA A 544 -3.39 1.73 -3.22
CA ALA A 544 -4.52 2.61 -2.91
C ALA A 544 -4.14 3.56 -1.74
N PRO A 545 -4.56 4.84 -1.73
CA PRO A 545 -4.04 5.81 -0.76
C PRO A 545 -4.21 5.45 0.73
N ALA A 546 -5.26 4.70 1.08
CA ALA A 546 -5.51 4.21 2.44
C ALA A 546 -4.58 3.07 2.90
N ALA A 547 -3.75 2.52 2.00
CA ALA A 547 -2.81 1.43 2.27
C ALA A 547 -1.33 1.88 2.33
N VAL A 548 -1.06 3.19 2.21
CA VAL A 548 0.30 3.76 2.26
C VAL A 548 0.58 4.35 3.63
N TYR A 549 1.65 3.87 4.27
CA TYR A 549 2.15 4.35 5.57
C TYR A 549 3.57 4.93 5.50
N ASP A 550 4.17 4.92 4.31
CA ASP A 550 5.55 5.35 4.02
C ASP A 550 5.56 6.54 3.03
N ASP A 551 6.73 6.97 2.58
CA ASP A 551 6.88 8.05 1.59
C ASP A 551 6.21 7.71 0.23
N PRO A 552 5.58 8.69 -0.44
CA PRO A 552 4.83 8.44 -1.67
C PRO A 552 5.71 8.14 -2.88
N VAL A 553 5.25 7.20 -3.70
CA VAL A 553 5.93 6.73 -4.93
C VAL A 553 5.69 7.70 -6.09
N ILE A 554 6.46 8.78 -6.11
CA ILE A 554 6.33 9.83 -7.14
C ILE A 554 7.21 9.46 -8.35
N THR A 555 6.61 8.86 -9.38
CA THR A 555 7.28 8.48 -10.64
C THR A 555 6.47 8.83 -11.88
N GLY A 556 7.12 8.85 -13.05
CA GLY A 556 6.53 9.27 -14.32
C GLY A 556 5.64 8.20 -14.97
N ILE A 557 4.67 8.64 -15.78
CA ILE A 557 3.71 7.75 -16.47
C ILE A 557 4.37 6.70 -17.38
N ASP A 558 5.59 6.97 -17.88
CA ASP A 558 6.41 6.01 -18.65
C ASP A 558 6.70 4.69 -17.90
N ALA A 559 6.58 4.67 -16.57
CA ALA A 559 6.76 3.48 -15.72
C ALA A 559 5.54 2.54 -15.70
N PHE A 560 4.38 3.03 -16.14
CA PHE A 560 3.10 2.35 -16.10
C PHE A 560 2.60 2.03 -17.52
N GLU A 561 2.65 3.03 -18.40
CA GLU A 561 2.18 2.96 -19.78
C GLU A 561 3.35 2.71 -20.74
N ARG A 562 3.46 1.45 -21.20
CA ARG A 562 4.72 0.94 -21.80
C ARG A 562 4.88 1.16 -23.31
N THR A 563 3.80 1.43 -24.03
CA THR A 563 3.82 1.48 -25.52
C THR A 563 4.05 2.89 -26.03
N ASP A 564 5.06 3.08 -26.90
CA ASP A 564 5.51 4.39 -27.40
C ASP A 564 4.42 5.30 -27.97
N GLU A 565 3.40 4.73 -28.61
CA GLU A 565 2.26 5.50 -29.13
C GLU A 565 1.41 6.10 -28.01
N VAL A 566 1.15 5.32 -26.96
CA VAL A 566 0.46 5.77 -25.73
C VAL A 566 1.31 6.82 -25.02
N ARG A 567 2.62 6.58 -24.88
CA ARG A 567 3.56 7.55 -24.26
C ARG A 567 3.60 8.89 -25.03
N ARG A 568 3.64 8.84 -26.36
CA ARG A 568 3.55 10.03 -27.25
C ARG A 568 2.16 10.66 -27.31
N PHE A 569 1.10 9.94 -27.02
CA PHE A 569 -0.25 10.50 -26.87
C PHE A 569 -0.37 11.26 -25.55
N ILE A 570 -0.07 10.62 -24.42
CA ILE A 570 -0.18 11.22 -23.08
C ILE A 570 0.71 12.48 -22.98
N LYS A 571 1.99 12.41 -23.41
CA LYS A 571 2.90 13.57 -23.33
C LYS A 571 2.43 14.78 -24.13
N ARG A 572 1.77 14.57 -25.29
CA ARG A 572 1.14 15.67 -26.04
C ARG A 572 -0.10 16.21 -25.33
N THR A 573 -0.98 15.34 -24.81
CA THR A 573 -2.15 15.75 -24.03
C THR A 573 -1.77 16.58 -22.81
N LEU A 574 -0.76 16.17 -22.05
CA LEU A 574 -0.29 16.91 -20.87
C LEU A 574 0.23 18.30 -21.23
N HIS A 575 1.02 18.42 -22.30
CA HIS A 575 1.54 19.71 -22.77
C HIS A 575 0.43 20.61 -23.35
N SER A 576 -0.55 20.05 -24.06
CA SER A 576 -1.74 20.82 -24.49
C SER A 576 -2.51 21.38 -23.28
N VAL A 577 -2.74 20.57 -22.24
CA VAL A 577 -3.41 21.03 -21.01
C VAL A 577 -2.58 22.07 -20.26
N GLU A 578 -1.26 21.92 -20.19
CA GLU A 578 -0.33 22.90 -19.60
C GLU A 578 -0.40 24.26 -20.31
N LEU A 579 -0.54 24.27 -21.64
CA LEU A 579 -0.73 25.48 -22.44
C LEU A 579 -2.18 26.02 -22.44
N GLY A 580 -3.11 25.34 -21.75
CA GLY A 580 -4.54 25.71 -21.75
C GLY A 580 -5.25 25.49 -23.10
N LEU A 581 -4.79 24.52 -23.89
CA LEU A 581 -5.30 24.18 -25.21
C LEU A 581 -6.08 22.86 -25.21
N GLY A 582 -7.17 22.82 -25.98
CA GLY A 582 -7.98 21.64 -26.24
C GLY A 582 -7.41 20.72 -27.34
N PRO A 583 -8.11 19.61 -27.66
CA PRO A 583 -7.65 18.60 -28.62
C PRO A 583 -7.34 19.10 -30.03
N GLU A 584 -7.95 20.22 -30.44
CA GLU A 584 -7.77 20.84 -31.76
C GLU A 584 -6.78 22.03 -31.76
N GLY A 585 -6.16 22.35 -30.63
CA GLY A 585 -5.28 23.52 -30.46
C GLY A 585 -6.02 24.85 -30.20
N ASN A 586 -7.35 24.82 -30.15
CA ASN A 586 -8.18 25.93 -29.66
C ASN A 586 -8.03 26.09 -28.13
N PRO A 587 -8.41 27.24 -27.52
CA PRO A 587 -8.44 27.38 -26.06
C PRO A 587 -9.35 26.32 -25.40
N ALA A 588 -8.86 25.70 -24.32
CA ALA A 588 -9.50 24.53 -23.71
C ALA A 588 -10.88 24.85 -23.09
N THR A 589 -11.83 23.95 -23.29
CA THR A 589 -13.16 23.99 -22.64
C THR A 589 -13.31 22.94 -21.54
N SER A 590 -14.27 23.13 -20.63
CA SER A 590 -14.62 22.16 -19.57
C SER A 590 -15.30 20.87 -20.10
N ASN A 591 -15.49 20.75 -21.41
CA ASN A 591 -16.04 19.57 -22.09
C ASN A 591 -14.99 18.85 -22.97
N ASP A 592 -13.74 19.32 -22.98
CA ASP A 592 -12.70 18.80 -23.86
C ASP A 592 -12.18 17.44 -23.39
N VAL A 593 -12.24 16.44 -24.29
CA VAL A 593 -11.70 15.11 -24.03
C VAL A 593 -10.78 14.68 -25.17
N PHE A 594 -9.48 14.64 -24.88
CA PHE A 594 -8.47 14.03 -25.74
C PHE A 594 -8.73 12.53 -25.81
N SER A 595 -8.56 11.89 -26.97
CA SER A 595 -8.66 10.43 -27.05
C SER A 595 -7.82 9.82 -28.16
N GLY A 596 -7.39 8.58 -27.96
CA GLY A 596 -6.71 7.76 -28.96
C GLY A 596 -6.97 6.27 -28.72
N VAL A 597 -6.95 5.49 -29.79
CA VAL A 597 -7.13 4.02 -29.75
C VAL A 597 -5.81 3.38 -30.14
N PHE A 598 -5.27 2.52 -29.27
CA PHE A 598 -3.93 1.94 -29.43
C PHE A 598 -3.96 0.43 -29.23
N ARG A 599 -3.14 -0.29 -30.01
CA ARG A 599 -2.87 -1.72 -29.78
C ARG A 599 -1.67 -1.83 -28.86
N THR A 600 -1.89 -2.28 -27.63
CA THR A 600 -0.94 -2.15 -26.53
C THR A 600 -0.85 -3.43 -25.69
N ILE A 601 0.19 -3.54 -24.85
CA ILE A 601 0.36 -4.65 -23.92
C ILE A 601 -0.42 -4.36 -22.64
N ARG A 602 -1.32 -5.27 -22.28
CA ARG A 602 -2.15 -5.17 -21.08
C ARG A 602 -1.69 -6.15 -20.02
N VAL A 603 -1.28 -5.62 -18.87
CA VAL A 603 -0.90 -6.40 -17.69
C VAL A 603 -2.14 -6.74 -16.87
N LEU A 604 -2.33 -8.02 -16.54
CA LEU A 604 -3.39 -8.50 -15.66
C LEU A 604 -2.79 -9.14 -14.40
N PRO A 605 -3.44 -9.01 -13.24
CA PRO A 605 -3.01 -9.68 -12.02
C PRO A 605 -3.26 -11.19 -12.14
N VAL A 606 -2.41 -11.98 -11.50
CA VAL A 606 -2.59 -13.43 -11.30
C VAL A 606 -2.63 -13.69 -9.80
N GLU A 607 -3.16 -14.86 -9.40
CA GLU A 607 -3.20 -15.33 -8.01
C GLU A 607 -1.83 -15.10 -7.33
N HIS A 608 -1.83 -14.47 -6.15
CA HIS A 608 -0.66 -14.22 -5.30
C HIS A 608 0.57 -13.60 -6.00
N LYS A 609 0.41 -12.34 -6.41
CA LYS A 609 1.48 -11.39 -6.84
C LYS A 609 2.14 -11.67 -8.20
N ALA A 610 1.84 -12.78 -8.86
CA ALA A 610 2.23 -12.99 -10.25
C ALA A 610 1.45 -12.07 -11.20
N VAL A 611 1.99 -11.87 -12.42
CA VAL A 611 1.37 -11.04 -13.46
C VAL A 611 1.47 -11.70 -14.83
N ASN A 612 0.40 -11.56 -15.62
CA ASN A 612 0.32 -12.01 -17.01
C ASN A 612 0.20 -10.81 -17.94
N VAL A 613 0.68 -10.96 -19.18
CA VAL A 613 0.62 -9.93 -20.22
C VAL A 613 -0.01 -10.48 -21.49
N HIS A 614 -0.84 -9.67 -22.15
CA HIS A 614 -1.45 -9.99 -23.44
C HIS A 614 -1.60 -8.72 -24.30
N ASN A 615 -1.85 -8.87 -25.59
CA ASN A 615 -2.08 -7.74 -26.50
C ASN A 615 -3.57 -7.41 -26.54
N ALA A 616 -3.93 -6.15 -26.29
CA ALA A 616 -5.30 -5.65 -26.31
C ALA A 616 -5.40 -4.38 -27.17
N THR A 617 -6.61 -4.03 -27.61
CA THR A 617 -6.92 -2.74 -28.25
C THR A 617 -7.63 -1.85 -27.24
N LEU A 618 -6.98 -0.78 -26.80
CA LEU A 618 -7.47 0.09 -25.72
C LEU A 618 -7.72 1.51 -26.23
N THR A 619 -8.87 2.05 -25.87
CA THR A 619 -9.20 3.47 -26.02
C THR A 619 -8.77 4.20 -24.76
N TYR A 620 -7.89 5.17 -24.90
CA TYR A 620 -7.52 6.11 -23.84
C TYR A 620 -8.33 7.39 -24.07
N SER A 621 -9.02 7.87 -23.04
CA SER A 621 -9.73 9.15 -23.02
C SER A 621 -9.23 9.96 -21.84
N CYS A 622 -8.84 11.22 -22.05
CA CYS A 622 -8.23 12.07 -21.02
C CYS A 622 -8.83 13.48 -21.02
N ALA A 623 -9.04 14.06 -19.84
CA ALA A 623 -9.56 15.41 -19.64
C ALA A 623 -8.86 16.12 -18.48
N SER A 624 -8.81 17.45 -18.52
CA SER A 624 -8.27 18.29 -17.44
C SER A 624 -9.21 18.32 -16.23
N VAL A 625 -8.65 18.36 -15.02
CA VAL A 625 -9.41 18.55 -13.77
C VAL A 625 -9.33 20.04 -13.39
N GLY A 626 -10.46 20.73 -13.50
CA GLY A 626 -10.59 22.17 -13.30
C GLY A 626 -10.11 22.63 -11.92
N GLY A 627 -9.44 23.79 -11.88
CA GLY A 627 -8.81 24.32 -10.66
C GLY A 627 -7.46 23.66 -10.30
N THR A 628 -6.94 22.75 -11.13
CA THR A 628 -5.73 21.98 -10.82
C THR A 628 -4.74 21.89 -11.99
N GLN A 629 -3.57 21.28 -11.71
CA GLN A 629 -2.57 20.86 -12.70
C GLN A 629 -2.75 19.39 -13.14
N PHE A 630 -3.89 18.76 -12.83
CA PHE A 630 -4.10 17.32 -13.00
C PHE A 630 -4.92 16.99 -14.24
N VAL A 631 -4.57 15.87 -14.88
CA VAL A 631 -5.29 15.28 -16.02
C VAL A 631 -5.75 13.88 -15.60
N LEU A 632 -7.06 13.67 -15.66
CA LEU A 632 -7.67 12.36 -15.50
C LEU A 632 -7.62 11.64 -16.85
N CYS A 633 -7.18 10.38 -16.85
CA CYS A 633 -7.34 9.48 -17.99
C CYS A 633 -8.14 8.24 -17.58
N ILE A 634 -9.07 7.83 -18.44
CA ILE A 634 -9.81 6.57 -18.35
C ILE A 634 -9.47 5.73 -19.57
N VAL A 635 -9.16 4.46 -19.32
CA VAL A 635 -8.78 3.49 -20.34
C VAL A 635 -9.85 2.41 -20.41
N VAL A 636 -10.38 2.19 -21.62
CA VAL A 636 -11.50 1.27 -21.90
C VAL A 636 -11.07 0.33 -23.02
N GLU A 637 -11.19 -0.98 -22.80
CA GLU A 637 -10.92 -1.98 -23.82
C GLU A 637 -12.00 -2.00 -24.92
N ALA A 638 -11.61 -2.29 -26.16
CA ALA A 638 -12.50 -2.15 -27.31
C ALA A 638 -13.77 -3.03 -27.22
N ASN A 639 -14.92 -2.44 -27.57
CA ASN A 639 -16.26 -3.04 -27.56
C ASN A 639 -16.80 -3.44 -26.17
N VAL A 640 -16.19 -3.03 -25.07
CA VAL A 640 -16.71 -3.30 -23.72
C VAL A 640 -18.10 -2.68 -23.54
N THR A 641 -19.03 -3.49 -23.03
CA THR A 641 -20.36 -3.05 -22.58
C THR A 641 -20.44 -3.15 -21.07
N SER A 642 -21.21 -2.26 -20.44
CA SER A 642 -21.63 -2.39 -19.04
C SER A 642 -23.13 -2.54 -18.93
N VAL A 643 -23.58 -3.05 -17.78
CA VAL A 643 -24.99 -3.22 -17.43
C VAL A 643 -25.51 -1.87 -16.93
N THR A 644 -26.45 -1.27 -17.65
CA THR A 644 -27.03 0.02 -17.26
C THR A 644 -28.26 -0.14 -16.40
N ASN A 645 -28.99 -1.26 -16.55
CA ASN A 645 -30.10 -1.60 -15.69
C ASN A 645 -30.23 -3.12 -15.52
N LEU A 646 -30.34 -3.55 -14.27
CA LEU A 646 -30.76 -4.88 -13.86
C LEU A 646 -32.28 -4.81 -13.69
N GLY A 647 -33.01 -5.10 -14.76
CA GLY A 647 -34.47 -5.11 -14.78
C GLY A 647 -34.99 -6.32 -14.00
N LEU A 648 -35.66 -6.07 -12.88
CA LEU A 648 -36.23 -7.11 -12.01
C LEU A 648 -37.76 -7.16 -12.11
N GLN A 649 -38.29 -8.30 -11.69
CA GLN A 649 -39.69 -8.45 -11.26
C GLN A 649 -40.10 -7.37 -10.22
N PRO A 650 -41.39 -7.02 -10.10
CA PRO A 650 -41.86 -6.06 -9.11
C PRO A 650 -41.47 -6.46 -7.68
N ILE A 651 -41.18 -5.46 -6.85
CA ILE A 651 -40.61 -5.64 -5.52
C ILE A 651 -41.61 -6.34 -4.60
N PRO A 652 -41.20 -7.39 -3.86
CA PRO A 652 -42.04 -8.04 -2.85
C PRO A 652 -42.59 -7.02 -1.84
N THR A 653 -43.88 -7.11 -1.50
CA THR A 653 -44.53 -6.16 -0.58
C THR A 653 -44.03 -6.26 0.86
N ASP A 654 -43.27 -7.31 1.17
CA ASP A 654 -42.59 -7.64 2.42
C ASP A 654 -41.05 -7.43 2.35
N PHE A 655 -40.52 -6.79 1.30
CA PHE A 655 -39.08 -6.58 1.16
C PHE A 655 -38.49 -5.69 2.27
N GLU A 656 -37.73 -6.32 3.16
CA GLU A 656 -36.91 -5.69 4.19
C GLU A 656 -35.48 -6.26 4.15
N PHE A 657 -34.48 -5.41 4.42
CA PHE A 657 -33.10 -5.82 4.67
C PHE A 657 -32.61 -5.17 5.98
N LEU A 658 -31.66 -5.81 6.66
CA LEU A 658 -30.99 -5.26 7.83
C LEU A 658 -29.65 -4.64 7.41
N TYR A 659 -29.42 -3.37 7.75
CA TYR A 659 -28.13 -2.72 7.54
C TYR A 659 -27.13 -3.13 8.64
N HIS A 660 -25.84 -3.18 8.31
CA HIS A 660 -24.82 -3.74 9.20
C HIS A 660 -24.60 -2.97 10.52
N ARG A 661 -24.90 -1.67 10.59
CA ARG A 661 -24.69 -0.83 11.79
C ARG A 661 -25.72 -1.15 12.89
N PHE A 662 -25.44 -2.14 13.73
CA PHE A 662 -26.37 -2.60 14.78
C PHE A 662 -26.45 -1.63 15.96
N ASP A 663 -25.44 -0.78 16.14
CA ASP A 663 -25.47 0.35 17.07
C ASP A 663 -26.53 1.40 16.69
N LEU A 664 -26.74 1.63 15.39
CA LEU A 664 -27.72 2.58 14.84
C LEU A 664 -29.09 1.95 14.54
N VAL A 665 -29.11 0.70 14.07
CA VAL A 665 -30.32 -0.06 13.70
C VAL A 665 -30.29 -1.43 14.39
N LYS A 666 -30.79 -1.46 15.63
CA LYS A 666 -30.71 -2.63 16.53
C LYS A 666 -31.54 -3.82 16.01
N PRO A 667 -30.93 -5.01 15.78
CA PRO A 667 -31.69 -6.22 15.41
C PRO A 667 -32.58 -6.73 16.54
N THR A 668 -33.72 -7.34 16.22
CA THR A 668 -34.69 -7.84 17.22
C THR A 668 -34.20 -9.04 18.03
N LYS A 669 -33.20 -9.78 17.52
CA LYS A 669 -32.48 -10.84 18.24
C LYS A 669 -31.01 -10.79 17.87
N VAL A 670 -30.17 -10.63 18.88
CA VAL A 670 -28.71 -10.71 18.80
C VAL A 670 -28.18 -11.71 19.81
N CYS A 671 -27.03 -12.29 19.50
CA CYS A 671 -26.26 -13.17 20.39
C CYS A 671 -24.76 -12.93 20.16
N ARG A 672 -23.91 -13.47 21.04
CA ARG A 672 -22.47 -13.48 20.80
C ARG A 672 -22.03 -14.76 20.09
N HIS A 673 -21.27 -14.58 19.01
CA HIS A 673 -20.54 -15.62 18.28
C HIS A 673 -19.06 -15.24 18.29
N GLN A 674 -18.22 -16.04 18.95
CA GLN A 674 -16.76 -15.82 19.06
C GLN A 674 -16.34 -14.34 19.23
N ASN A 675 -16.87 -13.67 20.26
CA ASN A 675 -16.73 -12.24 20.60
C ASN A 675 -17.39 -11.19 19.67
N GLN A 676 -17.91 -11.53 18.49
CA GLN A 676 -18.74 -10.60 17.71
C GLN A 676 -20.22 -10.63 18.15
N VAL A 677 -20.91 -9.51 17.96
CA VAL A 677 -22.38 -9.42 18.08
C VAL A 677 -22.99 -9.77 16.72
N VAL A 678 -23.81 -10.82 16.67
CA VAL A 678 -24.42 -11.31 15.43
C VAL A 678 -25.91 -11.59 15.60
N THR A 679 -26.62 -11.72 14.48
CA THR A 679 -28.01 -12.20 14.44
C THR A 679 -28.10 -13.51 13.65
N GLU A 680 -28.51 -14.60 14.33
CA GLU A 680 -28.60 -15.95 13.73
C GLU A 680 -29.76 -16.10 12.74
N ASN A 681 -30.74 -15.17 12.73
CA ASN A 681 -31.99 -15.30 12.00
C ASN A 681 -32.21 -14.26 10.88
N ARG A 682 -31.21 -13.40 10.60
CA ARG A 682 -31.20 -12.44 9.47
C ARG A 682 -29.80 -12.39 8.85
N THR A 683 -29.74 -11.91 7.61
CA THR A 683 -28.51 -11.44 6.95
C THR A 683 -28.31 -9.95 7.24
N SER A 684 -27.07 -9.47 7.27
CA SER A 684 -26.78 -8.03 7.26
C SER A 684 -26.20 -7.59 5.92
N VAL A 685 -26.36 -6.30 5.61
CA VAL A 685 -25.95 -5.68 4.35
C VAL A 685 -25.09 -4.45 4.61
N THR A 686 -24.03 -4.27 3.80
CA THR A 686 -23.30 -3.00 3.65
C THR A 686 -23.07 -2.67 2.17
N PHE A 687 -22.71 -1.42 1.89
CA PHE A 687 -22.43 -0.91 0.54
C PHE A 687 -21.01 -0.36 0.48
N ALA A 688 -20.18 -0.91 -0.39
CA ALA A 688 -18.85 -0.39 -0.64
C ALA A 688 -18.92 1.02 -1.25
N PRO A 689 -17.87 1.86 -1.13
CA PRO A 689 -17.88 3.19 -1.75
C PRO A 689 -18.13 3.18 -3.27
N SER A 690 -17.75 2.12 -3.99
CA SER A 690 -18.06 1.92 -5.41
C SER A 690 -19.55 1.84 -5.74
N SER A 691 -20.42 1.59 -4.75
CA SER A 691 -21.88 1.61 -4.90
C SER A 691 -22.45 3.03 -5.06
N PHE A 692 -21.67 4.09 -4.84
CA PHE A 692 -22.14 5.47 -4.90
C PHE A 692 -21.62 6.20 -6.15
N VAL A 693 -22.46 7.06 -6.73
CA VAL A 693 -22.10 7.90 -7.90
C VAL A 693 -20.93 8.80 -7.55
N ASP A 694 -20.97 9.36 -6.34
CA ASP A 694 -19.93 10.14 -5.69
C ASP A 694 -19.41 9.32 -4.50
N SER A 695 -18.28 8.64 -4.72
CA SER A 695 -17.65 7.77 -3.73
C SER A 695 -16.92 8.58 -2.66
N GLY A 696 -16.52 9.82 -2.98
CA GLY A 696 -15.83 10.74 -2.08
C GLY A 696 -16.76 11.20 -0.96
N LYS A 697 -17.91 11.79 -1.32
CA LYS A 697 -18.94 12.25 -0.38
C LYS A 697 -19.52 11.13 0.47
N TYR A 698 -19.68 9.90 -0.07
CA TYR A 698 -20.00 8.75 0.78
C TYR A 698 -18.90 8.48 1.81
N SER A 699 -17.62 8.51 1.40
CA SER A 699 -16.50 8.26 2.30
C SER A 699 -16.37 9.32 3.40
N GLU A 700 -16.53 10.60 3.06
CA GLU A 700 -16.46 11.75 3.99
C GLU A 700 -17.58 11.79 5.04
N LEU A 701 -18.83 11.42 4.68
CA LEU A 701 -20.00 11.60 5.56
C LEU A 701 -20.08 10.53 6.68
N PRO A 702 -20.42 10.89 7.93
CA PRO A 702 -20.71 9.90 8.97
C PRO A 702 -22.01 9.14 8.66
N GLU A 703 -22.05 7.85 9.00
CA GLU A 703 -23.28 7.06 8.95
C GLU A 703 -24.18 7.45 10.13
N THR A 704 -25.43 7.82 9.85
CA THR A 704 -26.44 8.23 10.85
C THR A 704 -27.75 7.48 10.64
N VAL A 705 -28.62 7.49 11.65
CA VAL A 705 -29.96 6.88 11.58
C VAL A 705 -30.75 7.43 10.38
N ASP A 706 -30.74 8.76 10.16
CA ASP A 706 -31.44 9.40 9.04
C ASP A 706 -30.87 9.02 7.67
N LEU A 707 -29.54 8.87 7.55
CA LEU A 707 -28.90 8.41 6.33
C LEU A 707 -29.32 6.97 5.98
N ILE A 708 -29.32 6.09 6.99
CA ILE A 708 -29.68 4.67 6.84
C ILE A 708 -31.18 4.54 6.54
N ASN A 709 -32.05 5.31 7.21
CA ASN A 709 -33.47 5.42 6.87
C ASN A 709 -33.67 5.92 5.43
N GLY A 710 -32.88 6.90 4.98
CA GLY A 710 -32.84 7.36 3.60
C GLY A 710 -32.44 6.27 2.60
N TYR A 711 -31.52 5.38 2.98
CA TYR A 711 -31.17 4.19 2.19
C TYR A 711 -32.32 3.17 2.16
N HIS A 712 -32.98 2.87 3.28
CA HIS A 712 -34.17 2.00 3.31
C HIS A 712 -35.32 2.55 2.46
N GLN A 713 -35.63 3.85 2.57
CA GLN A 713 -36.63 4.52 1.74
C GLN A 713 -36.26 4.50 0.25
N TYR A 714 -34.99 4.75 -0.09
CA TYR A 714 -34.56 4.64 -1.48
C TYR A 714 -34.75 3.20 -1.99
N MET A 715 -34.20 2.19 -1.31
CA MET A 715 -34.23 0.80 -1.76
C MET A 715 -35.64 0.22 -1.89
N THR A 716 -36.58 0.63 -1.04
CA THR A 716 -38.00 0.26 -1.17
C THR A 716 -38.71 1.08 -2.25
N THR A 717 -38.75 2.42 -2.15
CA THR A 717 -39.63 3.28 -2.99
C THR A 717 -39.07 3.69 -4.35
N GLY A 718 -37.74 3.63 -4.53
CA GLY A 718 -37.05 4.18 -5.71
C GLY A 718 -36.79 5.68 -5.64
N LYS A 719 -37.25 6.36 -4.59
CA LYS A 719 -37.14 7.81 -4.39
C LYS A 719 -36.22 8.10 -3.21
N TYR A 720 -35.28 9.03 -3.40
CA TYR A 720 -34.43 9.51 -2.31
C TYR A 720 -35.25 10.36 -1.33
N ALA A 721 -35.01 10.19 -0.02
CA ALA A 721 -35.67 10.95 1.04
C ALA A 721 -35.21 12.43 1.09
N ASN A 722 -33.92 12.65 0.81
CA ASN A 722 -33.27 13.96 0.80
C ASN A 722 -32.48 14.11 -0.52
N ALA A 723 -32.43 15.32 -1.07
CA ALA A 723 -31.65 15.66 -2.25
C ALA A 723 -30.13 15.49 -2.05
N ASP A 724 -29.65 15.75 -0.82
CA ASP A 724 -28.22 15.81 -0.45
C ASP A 724 -27.56 14.46 -0.16
N ALA A 725 -28.35 13.41 0.03
CA ALA A 725 -27.84 12.08 0.37
C ALA A 725 -26.96 11.50 -0.76
N PRO A 726 -25.86 10.78 -0.44
CA PRO A 726 -25.08 10.02 -1.42
C PRO A 726 -25.97 9.14 -2.29
N ARG A 727 -25.91 9.35 -3.61
CA ARG A 727 -26.74 8.63 -4.57
C ARG A 727 -26.06 7.34 -5.00
N PHE A 728 -26.79 6.23 -4.95
CA PHE A 728 -26.35 4.95 -5.46
C PHE A 728 -26.22 4.96 -6.98
N ARG A 729 -25.24 4.19 -7.51
CA ARG A 729 -25.11 3.93 -8.94
C ARG A 729 -26.29 3.08 -9.46
N PRO A 730 -26.61 3.15 -10.77
CA PRO A 730 -27.53 2.20 -11.40
C PRO A 730 -27.17 0.74 -11.07
N GLY A 731 -28.16 -0.13 -11.01
CA GLY A 731 -27.96 -1.56 -10.70
C GLY A 731 -27.75 -1.90 -9.21
N VAL A 732 -27.26 -1.00 -8.34
CA VAL A 732 -27.02 -1.31 -6.91
C VAL A 732 -28.29 -1.79 -6.21
N ARG A 733 -29.40 -1.04 -6.35
CA ARG A 733 -30.74 -1.40 -5.86
C ARG A 733 -31.14 -2.80 -6.29
N SER A 734 -31.01 -3.10 -7.58
CA SER A 734 -31.37 -4.41 -8.12
C SER A 734 -30.45 -5.51 -7.60
N SER A 735 -29.16 -5.24 -7.40
CA SER A 735 -28.23 -6.21 -6.81
C SER A 735 -28.58 -6.54 -5.34
N LEU A 736 -29.12 -5.56 -4.59
CA LEU A 736 -29.64 -5.77 -3.24
C LEU A 736 -30.91 -6.63 -3.22
N LEU A 737 -31.85 -6.33 -4.12
CA LEU A 737 -33.11 -7.06 -4.29
C LEU A 737 -32.87 -8.50 -4.77
N ALA A 738 -32.04 -8.69 -5.80
CA ALA A 738 -31.71 -10.01 -6.34
C ALA A 738 -30.95 -10.89 -5.31
N THR A 739 -30.14 -10.30 -4.42
CA THR A 739 -29.50 -11.05 -3.32
C THR A 739 -30.40 -11.30 -2.10
N TRP A 740 -31.62 -10.76 -2.05
CA TRP A 740 -32.52 -10.90 -0.90
C TRP A 740 -32.91 -12.35 -0.62
N VAL A 741 -33.15 -13.15 -1.66
CA VAL A 741 -33.57 -14.55 -1.54
C VAL A 741 -32.56 -15.41 -0.75
N LEU A 742 -31.27 -15.04 -0.72
CA LEU A 742 -30.21 -15.76 -0.02
C LEU A 742 -30.49 -15.90 1.49
N GLU A 743 -31.19 -14.94 2.10
CA GLU A 743 -31.62 -15.06 3.50
C GLU A 743 -32.52 -16.29 3.69
N SER A 744 -33.49 -16.51 2.80
CA SER A 744 -34.36 -17.69 2.86
C SER A 744 -33.62 -19.00 2.50
N ILE A 745 -32.67 -18.95 1.55
CA ILE A 745 -31.85 -20.10 1.15
C ILE A 745 -30.97 -20.56 2.32
N TRP A 746 -30.16 -19.66 2.89
CA TRP A 746 -29.26 -19.99 4.00
C TRP A 746 -30.01 -20.38 5.28
N LEU A 747 -31.14 -19.72 5.59
CA LEU A 747 -32.01 -20.14 6.71
C LEU A 747 -32.61 -21.54 6.48
N LYS A 748 -32.96 -21.92 5.24
CA LYS A 748 -33.45 -23.27 4.92
C LYS A 748 -32.34 -24.30 5.07
N LEU A 749 -31.20 -24.11 4.42
CA LEU A 749 -30.06 -25.03 4.46
C LEU A 749 -29.56 -25.26 5.91
N ARG A 750 -29.50 -24.20 6.74
CA ARG A 750 -29.07 -24.30 8.14
C ARG A 750 -30.10 -24.96 9.07
N ARG A 751 -31.39 -24.96 8.71
CA ARG A 751 -32.50 -25.56 9.49
C ARG A 751 -32.81 -27.01 9.14
N THR A 752 -32.67 -27.41 7.88
CA THR A 752 -33.01 -28.77 7.42
C THR A 752 -31.81 -29.44 6.74
N PRO A 753 -30.92 -30.11 7.50
CA PRO A 753 -29.80 -30.85 6.93
C PRO A 753 -30.29 -32.02 6.04
N THR A 754 -29.83 -32.06 4.79
CA THR A 754 -30.07 -33.16 3.83
C THR A 754 -29.24 -34.41 4.15
N SER A 755 -28.11 -34.24 4.83
CA SER A 755 -27.17 -35.31 5.18
C SER A 755 -26.49 -35.05 6.52
N TYR A 756 -25.99 -36.12 7.16
CA TYR A 756 -25.12 -36.02 8.34
C TYR A 756 -23.85 -35.20 8.04
N THR A 757 -23.30 -35.36 6.85
CA THR A 757 -22.14 -34.60 6.35
C THR A 757 -22.45 -33.10 6.28
N MET A 758 -23.65 -32.70 5.83
CA MET A 758 -24.06 -31.30 5.79
C MET A 758 -24.32 -30.71 7.18
N GLN A 759 -24.76 -31.51 8.16
CA GLN A 759 -24.79 -31.08 9.56
C GLN A 759 -23.36 -30.86 10.10
N SER A 760 -22.41 -31.75 9.81
CA SER A 760 -20.99 -31.53 10.16
C SER A 760 -20.40 -30.29 9.49
N MET A 761 -20.70 -30.04 8.21
CA MET A 761 -20.28 -28.80 7.50
C MET A 761 -20.83 -27.54 8.17
N LYS A 762 -22.11 -27.54 8.52
CA LYS A 762 -22.80 -26.43 9.19
C LYS A 762 -22.13 -26.03 10.53
N ASP A 763 -21.47 -26.97 11.19
CA ASP A 763 -20.77 -26.75 12.47
C ASP A 763 -19.34 -26.19 12.29
N HIS A 764 -18.82 -26.16 11.04
CA HIS A 764 -17.45 -25.74 10.71
C HIS A 764 -17.34 -24.60 9.68
N VAL A 765 -18.49 -24.08 9.21
CA VAL A 765 -18.58 -22.93 8.29
C VAL A 765 -18.94 -21.69 9.09
N THR A 766 -18.02 -20.73 9.15
CA THR A 766 -18.15 -19.53 9.99
C THR A 766 -19.06 -18.49 9.36
N TRP A 767 -18.72 -18.08 8.13
CA TRP A 767 -19.38 -16.99 7.41
C TRP A 767 -19.86 -17.50 6.05
N LEU A 768 -21.09 -17.12 5.68
CA LEU A 768 -21.62 -17.19 4.32
C LEU A 768 -21.84 -15.77 3.82
N TYR A 769 -21.42 -15.48 2.60
CA TYR A 769 -21.62 -14.14 2.04
C TYR A 769 -21.71 -14.12 0.51
N ILE A 770 -22.20 -12.99 0.00
CA ILE A 770 -22.06 -12.58 -1.39
C ILE A 770 -21.59 -11.12 -1.46
N GLY A 771 -20.62 -10.86 -2.33
CA GLY A 771 -20.34 -9.52 -2.84
C GLY A 771 -20.82 -9.41 -4.28
N THR A 772 -21.39 -8.27 -4.69
CA THR A 772 -21.76 -7.98 -6.09
C THR A 772 -20.71 -7.07 -6.75
N GLU A 773 -20.62 -7.05 -8.08
CA GLU A 773 -19.69 -6.13 -8.79
C GLU A 773 -20.01 -4.66 -8.43
N GLN A 774 -21.29 -4.37 -8.21
CA GLN A 774 -21.83 -3.07 -7.80
C GLN A 774 -21.52 -2.70 -6.34
N GLY A 775 -20.74 -3.51 -5.61
CA GLY A 775 -20.24 -3.20 -4.26
C GLY A 775 -21.19 -3.54 -3.11
N THR A 776 -22.38 -4.11 -3.38
CA THR A 776 -23.26 -4.61 -2.32
C THR A 776 -22.64 -5.85 -1.69
N MET A 777 -22.51 -5.86 -0.36
CA MET A 777 -22.03 -7.00 0.42
C MET A 777 -23.13 -7.46 1.37
N ARG A 778 -23.48 -8.76 1.34
CA ARG A 778 -24.43 -9.39 2.25
C ARG A 778 -23.75 -10.56 2.98
N ILE A 779 -23.87 -10.62 4.31
CA ILE A 779 -23.22 -11.63 5.16
C ILE A 779 -24.22 -12.32 6.09
N PHE A 780 -23.93 -13.58 6.43
CA PHE A 780 -24.68 -14.44 7.33
C PHE A 780 -23.73 -15.31 8.19
N PRO A 781 -23.96 -15.46 9.52
CA PRO A 781 -24.91 -14.71 10.34
C PRO A 781 -24.75 -13.19 10.20
N GLY A 782 -25.84 -12.43 10.32
CA GLY A 782 -25.76 -10.99 10.15
C GLY A 782 -24.83 -10.36 11.19
N SER A 783 -23.83 -9.62 10.74
CA SER A 783 -22.77 -9.01 11.56
C SER A 783 -22.45 -7.56 11.15
N GLU A 784 -21.71 -6.85 12.00
CA GLU A 784 -21.13 -5.55 11.69
C GLU A 784 -19.91 -5.69 10.78
N LEU A 785 -19.86 -4.88 9.71
CA LEU A 785 -18.69 -4.74 8.83
C LEU A 785 -18.16 -3.29 8.86
N PRO A 786 -16.86 -3.04 8.57
CA PRO A 786 -16.34 -1.69 8.42
C PRO A 786 -17.02 -0.94 7.26
N LYS A 787 -17.39 0.33 7.45
CA LYS A 787 -18.03 1.21 6.44
C LYS A 787 -17.39 1.14 5.04
N LEU A 788 -16.06 1.08 4.98
CA LEU A 788 -15.28 1.09 3.74
C LEU A 788 -14.94 -0.32 3.22
N TYR A 789 -15.61 -1.36 3.74
CA TYR A 789 -15.43 -2.74 3.29
C TYR A 789 -15.87 -2.89 1.83
N ASN A 790 -14.90 -3.12 0.94
CA ASN A 790 -15.17 -3.45 -0.46
C ASN A 790 -14.95 -4.96 -0.69
N PRO A 791 -15.97 -5.73 -1.13
CA PRO A 791 -15.79 -7.16 -1.41
C PRO A 791 -14.94 -7.41 -2.66
N VAL A 792 -14.99 -6.53 -3.67
CA VAL A 792 -14.36 -6.69 -5.00
C VAL A 792 -12.82 -6.62 -4.93
N HIS A 793 -12.26 -6.23 -3.78
CA HIS A 793 -10.81 -6.23 -3.52
C HIS A 793 -10.33 -7.38 -2.62
N ARG A 794 -11.23 -8.29 -2.19
CA ARG A 794 -10.88 -9.41 -1.31
C ARG A 794 -10.31 -10.60 -2.13
N PRO A 795 -9.34 -11.36 -1.59
CA PRO A 795 -8.75 -12.51 -2.30
C PRO A 795 -9.81 -13.51 -2.80
N TRP A 796 -10.80 -13.85 -1.97
CA TRP A 796 -11.88 -14.77 -2.34
C TRP A 796 -12.74 -14.27 -3.52
N TYR A 797 -12.91 -12.96 -3.68
CA TYR A 797 -13.67 -12.37 -4.78
C TYR A 797 -12.85 -12.42 -6.06
N GLU A 798 -11.59 -11.95 -6.02
CA GLU A 798 -10.72 -11.97 -7.19
C GLU A 798 -10.46 -13.41 -7.68
N LEU A 799 -10.38 -14.39 -6.77
CA LEU A 799 -10.33 -15.83 -7.08
C LEU A 799 -11.63 -16.37 -7.70
N GLY A 800 -12.78 -16.07 -7.08
CA GLY A 800 -14.08 -16.57 -7.55
C GLY A 800 -14.49 -15.97 -8.90
N HIS A 801 -14.01 -14.76 -9.22
CA HIS A 801 -14.16 -14.10 -10.51
C HIS A 801 -13.13 -14.61 -11.54
N SER A 802 -11.85 -14.73 -11.19
CA SER A 802 -10.80 -15.13 -12.14
C SER A 802 -11.06 -16.51 -12.73
N LEU A 803 -11.57 -17.45 -11.92
CA LEU A 803 -11.88 -18.81 -12.34
C LEU A 803 -12.93 -18.88 -13.46
N ILE A 804 -13.87 -17.91 -13.51
CA ILE A 804 -14.84 -17.76 -14.61
C ILE A 804 -14.11 -17.38 -15.91
N THR A 805 -13.26 -16.35 -15.83
CA THR A 805 -12.49 -15.82 -16.97
C THR A 805 -11.50 -16.85 -17.51
N ASP A 806 -10.72 -17.49 -16.64
CA ASP A 806 -9.79 -18.59 -16.97
C ASP A 806 -10.49 -19.70 -17.75
N THR A 807 -11.63 -20.17 -17.24
CA THR A 807 -12.34 -21.32 -17.81
C THR A 807 -13.01 -20.96 -19.14
N PHE A 808 -13.47 -19.72 -19.29
CA PHE A 808 -13.91 -19.22 -20.58
C PHE A 808 -12.77 -19.19 -21.62
N VAL A 809 -11.57 -18.73 -21.24
CA VAL A 809 -10.39 -18.73 -22.13
C VAL A 809 -9.96 -20.17 -22.50
N LYS A 810 -10.07 -21.14 -21.58
CA LYS A 810 -9.89 -22.58 -21.91
C LYS A 810 -10.91 -23.05 -22.96
N ARG A 811 -12.19 -22.68 -22.82
CA ARG A 811 -13.27 -22.99 -23.79
C ARG A 811 -13.03 -22.37 -25.16
N LEU A 812 -12.56 -21.12 -25.25
CA LEU A 812 -12.17 -20.47 -26.53
C LEU A 812 -11.10 -21.27 -27.29
N LYS A 813 -10.11 -21.79 -26.57
CA LYS A 813 -9.02 -22.59 -27.12
C LYS A 813 -9.40 -24.05 -27.41
N GLN A 814 -10.67 -24.42 -27.19
CA GLN A 814 -11.18 -25.80 -27.32
C GLN A 814 -10.51 -26.78 -26.34
N GLU A 815 -9.96 -26.30 -25.22
CA GLU A 815 -9.37 -27.12 -24.14
C GLU A 815 -10.43 -27.81 -23.26
N THR A 816 -11.71 -27.48 -23.42
CA THR A 816 -12.85 -28.12 -22.76
C THR A 816 -14.13 -28.03 -23.61
N THR A 817 -14.99 -29.04 -23.52
CA THR A 817 -16.31 -29.13 -24.15
C THR A 817 -17.49 -28.82 -23.21
N ASP A 818 -17.23 -28.75 -21.90
CA ASP A 818 -18.26 -28.55 -20.88
C ASP A 818 -18.92 -27.16 -20.98
N THR A 819 -20.15 -27.02 -20.48
CA THR A 819 -20.75 -25.68 -20.30
C THR A 819 -19.95 -24.89 -19.26
N LEU A 820 -19.96 -23.55 -19.31
CA LEU A 820 -19.21 -22.76 -18.33
C LEU A 820 -19.74 -22.95 -16.89
N HIS A 821 -21.03 -23.26 -16.75
CA HIS A 821 -21.63 -23.57 -15.45
C HIS A 821 -21.04 -24.86 -14.84
N ASP A 822 -20.86 -25.90 -15.67
CA ASP A 822 -20.45 -27.23 -15.21
C ASP A 822 -18.92 -27.36 -15.13
N ALA A 823 -18.21 -26.65 -16.01
CA ALA A 823 -16.76 -26.54 -16.03
C ALA A 823 -16.21 -25.83 -14.80
N VAL A 824 -16.93 -24.83 -14.26
CA VAL A 824 -16.52 -24.08 -13.07
C VAL A 824 -17.17 -24.65 -11.81
N LEU A 825 -16.34 -25.24 -10.95
CA LEU A 825 -16.77 -25.72 -9.65
C LEU A 825 -16.76 -24.57 -8.63
N ALA A 826 -15.60 -24.31 -8.02
CA ALA A 826 -15.35 -23.25 -7.04
C ALA A 826 -13.84 -22.97 -6.97
N ALA A 827 -13.45 -21.75 -6.55
CA ALA A 827 -12.08 -21.45 -6.16
C ALA A 827 -11.90 -21.67 -4.64
N VAL A 828 -10.66 -21.90 -4.21
CA VAL A 828 -10.28 -22.02 -2.79
C VAL A 828 -9.09 -21.09 -2.53
N SER A 829 -9.17 -20.29 -1.47
CA SER A 829 -8.06 -19.41 -1.08
C SER A 829 -6.99 -20.17 -0.28
N PRO A 830 -5.72 -19.75 -0.31
CA PRO A 830 -4.80 -19.99 0.79
C PRO A 830 -5.34 -19.40 2.12
N PRO A 831 -4.80 -19.82 3.28
CA PRO A 831 -5.23 -19.31 4.57
C PRO A 831 -4.89 -17.83 4.71
N TYR A 832 -5.85 -17.03 5.19
CA TYR A 832 -5.64 -15.62 5.49
C TYR A 832 -6.34 -15.22 6.80
N LEU A 833 -5.96 -14.08 7.38
CA LEU A 833 -6.58 -13.59 8.61
C LEU A 833 -7.99 -13.05 8.32
N ASP A 834 -8.99 -13.62 9.00
CA ASP A 834 -10.38 -13.16 8.98
C ASP A 834 -10.49 -11.68 9.37
N ALA A 835 -11.26 -10.92 8.58
CA ALA A 835 -11.55 -9.51 8.84
C ALA A 835 -12.36 -9.29 10.12
N ASN A 836 -13.12 -10.30 10.55
CA ASN A 836 -13.89 -10.31 11.79
C ASN A 836 -13.11 -10.87 13.01
N GLY A 837 -11.84 -11.26 12.81
CA GLY A 837 -10.89 -11.55 13.88
C GLY A 837 -10.76 -13.02 14.33
N GLN A 838 -11.43 -13.98 13.68
CA GLN A 838 -11.42 -15.40 14.09
C GLN A 838 -10.11 -16.18 13.77
N GLY A 839 -9.03 -15.50 13.35
CA GLY A 839 -7.75 -16.13 13.03
C GLY A 839 -7.63 -16.53 11.55
N LEU A 840 -6.96 -17.64 11.25
CA LEU A 840 -6.72 -18.09 9.88
C LEU A 840 -7.92 -18.90 9.33
N VAL A 841 -8.57 -18.35 8.31
CA VAL A 841 -9.68 -18.99 7.56
C VAL A 841 -9.28 -19.29 6.11
N ILE A 842 -9.98 -20.24 5.51
CA ILE A 842 -9.92 -20.56 4.07
C ILE A 842 -11.32 -20.31 3.49
N THR A 843 -11.42 -19.52 2.42
CA THR A 843 -12.68 -19.34 1.71
C THR A 843 -12.80 -20.30 0.55
N VAL A 844 -13.93 -21.00 0.44
CA VAL A 844 -14.40 -21.61 -0.82
C VAL A 844 -15.33 -20.60 -1.50
N SER A 845 -15.06 -20.20 -2.75
CA SER A 845 -15.82 -19.15 -3.44
C SER A 845 -16.30 -19.53 -4.85
N ARG A 846 -17.42 -18.96 -5.28
CA ARG A 846 -18.02 -19.18 -6.61
C ARG A 846 -18.55 -17.88 -7.19
N GLY A 847 -17.99 -17.46 -8.34
CA GLY A 847 -18.58 -16.42 -9.17
C GLY A 847 -19.94 -16.85 -9.70
N ILE A 848 -20.93 -15.97 -9.58
CA ILE A 848 -22.29 -16.09 -10.13
C ILE A 848 -22.32 -15.26 -11.41
N VAL A 849 -22.69 -15.89 -12.52
CA VAL A 849 -22.66 -15.26 -13.85
C VAL A 849 -24.01 -14.66 -14.20
N GLU A 850 -23.98 -13.59 -14.98
CA GLU A 850 -25.18 -13.02 -15.59
C GLU A 850 -25.71 -13.90 -16.74
N PRO A 851 -27.04 -14.02 -16.92
CA PRO A 851 -27.61 -14.62 -18.12
C PRO A 851 -27.23 -13.82 -19.39
N PRO A 852 -27.31 -14.43 -20.59
CA PRO A 852 -27.21 -13.68 -21.84
C PRO A 852 -28.42 -12.73 -22.00
N PRO A 853 -28.26 -11.56 -22.66
CA PRO A 853 -29.38 -10.65 -22.91
C PRO A 853 -30.52 -11.31 -23.67
N THR A 854 -31.76 -10.91 -23.40
CA THR A 854 -32.98 -11.49 -23.99
C THR A 854 -32.89 -11.56 -25.52
N GLY A 855 -33.01 -12.76 -26.09
CA GLY A 855 -32.91 -13.02 -27.53
C GLY A 855 -31.48 -13.19 -28.09
N GLN A 856 -30.44 -13.13 -27.25
CA GLN A 856 -29.05 -13.37 -27.64
C GLN A 856 -28.51 -14.69 -27.06
N THR A 857 -27.53 -15.29 -27.75
CA THR A 857 -26.81 -16.48 -27.28
C THR A 857 -25.54 -16.11 -26.52
N GLU A 858 -24.91 -17.07 -25.82
CA GLU A 858 -23.60 -16.86 -25.18
C GLU A 858 -22.57 -16.32 -26.19
N SER A 859 -21.78 -15.31 -25.79
CA SER A 859 -20.71 -14.79 -26.64
C SER A 859 -19.63 -15.84 -26.87
N LYS A 860 -19.30 -16.08 -28.15
CA LYS A 860 -18.15 -16.91 -28.55
C LYS A 860 -16.81 -16.18 -28.49
N GLU A 861 -16.77 -14.93 -28.00
CA GLU A 861 -15.58 -14.08 -28.00
C GLU A 861 -15.22 -13.53 -26.61
N ARG A 862 -16.19 -13.40 -25.71
CA ARG A 862 -16.02 -12.67 -24.43
C ARG A 862 -16.58 -13.46 -23.25
N PRO A 863 -15.91 -13.46 -22.09
CA PRO A 863 -16.42 -14.11 -20.89
C PRO A 863 -17.77 -13.49 -20.49
N PRO A 864 -18.71 -14.28 -19.93
CA PRO A 864 -19.90 -13.71 -19.35
C PRO A 864 -19.53 -12.83 -18.15
N HIS A 865 -20.37 -11.84 -17.90
CA HIS A 865 -20.22 -10.94 -16.77
C HIS A 865 -20.50 -11.67 -15.46
N VAL A 866 -19.85 -11.24 -14.38
CA VAL A 866 -19.98 -11.83 -13.03
C VAL A 866 -20.80 -10.87 -12.18
N PHE A 867 -22.09 -11.19 -11.99
CA PHE A 867 -23.03 -10.46 -11.13
C PHE A 867 -22.46 -10.25 -9.72
N GLY A 868 -21.81 -11.29 -9.19
CA GLY A 868 -21.16 -11.28 -7.88
C GLY A 868 -20.39 -12.57 -7.60
N VAL A 869 -19.76 -12.64 -6.44
CA VAL A 869 -19.05 -13.83 -5.97
C VAL A 869 -19.61 -14.22 -4.60
N MET A 870 -20.03 -15.48 -4.46
CA MET A 870 -20.40 -16.07 -3.18
C MET A 870 -19.16 -16.67 -2.52
N GLY A 871 -19.13 -16.70 -1.18
CA GLY A 871 -18.08 -17.36 -0.41
C GLY A 871 -18.59 -18.01 0.87
N ALA A 872 -17.90 -19.06 1.30
CA ALA A 872 -18.03 -19.73 2.59
C ALA A 872 -16.65 -19.85 3.24
N ASP A 873 -16.49 -19.31 4.44
CA ASP A 873 -15.27 -19.46 5.24
C ASP A 873 -15.31 -20.74 6.08
N ILE A 874 -14.23 -21.52 6.00
CA ILE A 874 -14.00 -22.75 6.76
C ILE A 874 -12.68 -22.70 7.51
N PHE A 875 -12.62 -23.39 8.66
CA PHE A 875 -11.39 -23.54 9.43
C PHE A 875 -10.41 -24.54 8.79
N LEU A 876 -9.11 -24.30 8.97
CA LEU A 876 -8.02 -25.20 8.55
C LEU A 876 -8.20 -26.66 9.01
N SER A 877 -8.69 -26.85 10.24
CA SER A 877 -9.00 -28.17 10.83
C SER A 877 -10.12 -28.91 10.11
N TYR A 878 -11.10 -28.19 9.55
CA TYR A 878 -12.16 -28.80 8.77
C TYR A 878 -11.63 -29.29 7.41
N LEU A 879 -10.79 -28.51 6.74
CA LEU A 879 -10.14 -28.95 5.50
C LEU A 879 -9.21 -30.15 5.71
N GLU A 880 -8.51 -30.23 6.85
CA GLU A 880 -7.73 -31.42 7.22
C GLU A 880 -8.59 -32.69 7.31
N ASN A 881 -9.74 -32.62 7.99
CA ASN A 881 -10.66 -33.75 8.11
C ASN A 881 -11.24 -34.13 6.74
N LEU A 882 -11.65 -33.13 5.95
CA LEU A 882 -12.18 -33.33 4.61
C LEU A 882 -11.20 -34.05 3.68
N LEU A 883 -9.90 -33.72 3.77
CA LEU A 883 -8.84 -34.39 3.03
C LEU A 883 -8.65 -35.84 3.48
N LYS A 884 -8.63 -36.11 4.80
CA LYS A 884 -8.49 -37.48 5.35
C LYS A 884 -9.68 -38.39 5.01
N GLU A 885 -10.88 -37.83 4.92
CA GLU A 885 -12.10 -38.57 4.59
C GLU A 885 -12.25 -38.83 3.10
N THR A 886 -11.84 -37.89 2.23
CA THR A 886 -12.04 -37.99 0.77
C THR A 886 -10.86 -38.60 0.01
N VAL A 887 -9.64 -38.43 0.52
CA VAL A 887 -8.39 -38.87 -0.11
C VAL A 887 -7.70 -39.85 0.84
N ALA A 888 -7.93 -41.15 0.64
CA ALA A 888 -7.47 -42.22 1.52
C ALA A 888 -5.94 -42.20 1.72
N GLU A 889 -5.21 -41.79 0.68
CA GLU A 889 -3.76 -41.62 0.64
C GLU A 889 -3.25 -40.56 1.65
N CYS A 890 -4.08 -39.58 2.04
CA CYS A 890 -3.75 -38.60 3.09
C CYS A 890 -3.73 -39.19 4.51
N ASN A 891 -4.34 -40.37 4.70
CA ASN A 891 -4.48 -41.01 6.02
C ASN A 891 -3.35 -42.05 6.29
N GLU A 892 -2.43 -42.25 5.35
CA GLU A 892 -1.29 -43.15 5.53
C GLU A 892 -0.22 -42.58 6.48
N LYS A 893 0.27 -43.41 7.41
CA LYS A 893 1.33 -43.03 8.36
C LYS A 893 2.70 -42.74 7.71
N SER A 894 2.89 -43.14 6.46
CA SER A 894 4.10 -42.98 5.63
C SER A 894 4.11 -41.69 4.82
N GLN A 895 2.96 -41.01 4.66
CA GLN A 895 2.76 -39.94 3.69
C GLN A 895 2.04 -38.75 4.34
N THR A 896 1.84 -37.69 3.57
CA THR A 896 0.93 -36.59 3.89
C THR A 896 0.44 -35.94 2.60
N CYS A 897 -0.72 -35.30 2.67
CA CYS A 897 -1.18 -34.44 1.59
C CYS A 897 -0.69 -33.00 1.77
N MET A 898 -0.52 -32.34 0.63
CA MET A 898 -0.30 -30.90 0.50
C MET A 898 -1.21 -30.38 -0.61
N VAL A 899 -1.84 -29.23 -0.37
CA VAL A 899 -2.78 -28.61 -1.31
C VAL A 899 -2.23 -27.26 -1.71
N LEU A 900 -2.07 -27.01 -3.01
CA LEU A 900 -1.52 -25.78 -3.58
C LEU A 900 -2.56 -25.07 -4.45
N ASP A 901 -2.40 -23.76 -4.62
CA ASP A 901 -3.02 -22.99 -5.70
C ASP A 901 -2.19 -23.07 -7.01
N LYS A 902 -2.66 -22.41 -8.08
CA LYS A 902 -1.94 -22.32 -9.37
C LYS A 902 -0.63 -21.53 -9.32
N SER A 903 -0.38 -20.76 -8.27
CA SER A 903 0.83 -19.94 -8.10
C SER A 903 1.87 -20.58 -7.17
N GLY A 904 1.57 -21.76 -6.60
CA GLY A 904 2.45 -22.49 -5.68
C GLY A 904 2.26 -22.11 -4.20
N PHE A 905 1.24 -21.34 -3.85
CA PHE A 905 0.89 -21.05 -2.46
C PHE A 905 0.12 -22.21 -1.83
N VAL A 906 0.45 -22.52 -0.58
CA VAL A 906 -0.11 -23.64 0.18
C VAL A 906 -1.47 -23.25 0.74
N ILE A 907 -2.50 -23.94 0.27
CA ILE A 907 -3.84 -23.93 0.84
C ILE A 907 -3.87 -24.79 2.12
N TYR A 908 -3.18 -25.94 2.09
CA TYR A 908 -3.06 -26.83 3.25
C TYR A 908 -1.75 -27.62 3.23
N ASP A 909 -1.10 -27.72 4.39
CA ASP A 909 -0.17 -28.81 4.70
C ASP A 909 -0.33 -29.22 6.18
N ARG A 910 0.38 -30.29 6.57
CA ARG A 910 0.38 -30.80 7.95
C ARG A 910 0.93 -29.81 8.99
N ARG A 911 1.71 -28.80 8.59
CA ARG A 911 2.38 -27.86 9.51
C ARG A 911 1.49 -26.67 9.86
N LEU A 912 0.64 -26.24 8.91
CA LEU A 912 -0.53 -25.39 9.21
C LEU A 912 -1.47 -26.09 10.20
N SER A 913 -1.83 -27.36 9.94
CA SER A 913 -2.65 -28.18 10.85
C SER A 913 -2.04 -28.28 12.25
N SER A 914 -0.75 -28.62 12.37
CA SER A 914 -0.08 -28.75 13.66
C SER A 914 0.30 -27.41 14.31
N HIS A 915 -0.19 -26.27 13.78
CA HIS A 915 0.06 -24.92 14.28
C HIS A 915 1.56 -24.62 14.45
N GLU A 916 2.39 -25.06 13.50
CA GLU A 916 3.83 -24.81 13.53
C GLU A 916 4.09 -23.28 13.41
N PRO A 917 4.81 -22.65 14.37
CA PRO A 917 4.87 -21.19 14.46
C PRO A 917 5.31 -20.49 13.17
N ASP A 918 6.29 -21.06 12.47
CA ASP A 918 6.80 -20.51 11.21
C ASP A 918 5.74 -20.57 10.10
N ALA A 919 5.06 -21.72 9.93
CA ALA A 919 4.03 -21.90 8.91
C ALA A 919 2.83 -20.96 9.13
N ILE A 920 2.40 -20.83 10.39
CA ILE A 920 1.34 -19.88 10.78
C ILE A 920 1.79 -18.42 10.57
N ALA A 921 3.03 -18.08 10.90
CA ALA A 921 3.58 -16.73 10.70
C ALA A 921 3.73 -16.36 9.21
N PHE A 922 4.11 -17.30 8.34
CA PHE A 922 4.14 -17.06 6.89
C PHE A 922 2.73 -16.90 6.32
N ALA A 923 1.79 -17.78 6.69
CA ALA A 923 0.40 -17.70 6.22
C ALA A 923 -0.27 -16.39 6.66
N SER A 924 -0.07 -15.96 7.91
CA SER A 924 -0.73 -14.76 8.44
C SER A 924 -0.11 -13.42 8.01
N LYS A 925 1.08 -13.40 7.40
CA LYS A 925 1.81 -12.16 7.05
C LYS A 925 2.14 -11.99 5.57
N THR A 926 2.64 -13.04 4.91
CA THR A 926 3.31 -12.93 3.61
C THR A 926 2.78 -13.88 2.53
N GLY A 927 2.01 -14.88 2.95
CA GLY A 927 1.63 -16.04 2.15
C GLY A 927 2.64 -17.18 2.31
N TYR A 928 2.12 -18.39 2.54
CA TYR A 928 2.93 -19.60 2.76
C TYR A 928 3.13 -20.36 1.45
N HIS A 929 4.23 -20.10 0.73
CA HIS A 929 4.56 -20.74 -0.55
C HIS A 929 5.23 -22.12 -0.42
N VAL A 930 5.08 -22.99 -1.43
CA VAL A 930 5.61 -24.38 -1.49
C VAL A 930 7.11 -24.49 -1.23
N THR A 931 7.89 -23.44 -1.53
CA THR A 931 9.33 -23.35 -1.25
C THR A 931 9.65 -23.34 0.24
N HIS A 932 8.77 -22.77 1.06
CA HIS A 932 8.85 -22.86 2.52
C HIS A 932 8.30 -24.20 3.01
N ALA A 933 7.33 -24.77 2.27
CA ALA A 933 6.61 -25.99 2.62
C ALA A 933 7.45 -27.27 2.47
N SER A 934 8.18 -27.41 1.36
CA SER A 934 9.24 -28.41 1.16
C SER A 934 10.22 -27.97 0.06
N SER A 935 11.51 -27.88 0.41
CA SER A 935 12.60 -27.64 -0.55
C SER A 935 12.66 -28.70 -1.64
N TYR A 936 12.41 -29.96 -1.27
CA TYR A 936 12.45 -31.10 -2.20
C TYR A 936 11.30 -31.06 -3.22
N VAL A 937 10.08 -30.73 -2.77
CA VAL A 937 8.93 -30.57 -3.67
C VAL A 937 9.16 -29.39 -4.61
N ALA A 938 9.46 -28.21 -4.07
CA ALA A 938 9.69 -27.00 -4.86
C ALA A 938 10.82 -27.19 -5.89
N SER A 939 11.98 -27.71 -5.47
CA SER A 939 13.11 -27.96 -6.36
C SER A 939 12.80 -28.96 -7.48
N THR A 940 11.98 -29.97 -7.20
CA THR A 940 11.53 -30.92 -8.22
C THR A 940 10.60 -30.25 -9.24
N LEU A 941 9.63 -29.44 -8.77
CA LEU A 941 8.72 -28.70 -9.65
C LEU A 941 9.46 -27.69 -10.54
N ILE A 942 10.45 -26.97 -9.99
CA ILE A 942 11.29 -26.03 -10.74
C ILE A 942 12.15 -26.78 -11.79
N LYS A 943 12.90 -27.82 -11.38
CA LYS A 943 13.76 -28.62 -12.28
C LYS A 943 12.98 -29.27 -13.44
N LYS A 944 11.72 -29.64 -13.22
CA LYS A 944 10.83 -30.22 -14.24
C LYS A 944 10.16 -29.17 -15.15
N ARG A 945 10.32 -27.87 -14.85
CA ARG A 945 9.63 -26.70 -15.43
C ARG A 945 8.11 -26.70 -15.19
N ILE A 946 7.65 -27.28 -14.10
CA ILE A 946 6.24 -27.20 -13.66
C ILE A 946 6.00 -25.86 -12.97
N LEU A 947 6.85 -25.49 -12.00
CA LEU A 947 6.79 -24.19 -11.33
C LEU A 947 7.64 -23.18 -12.14
N VAL A 948 6.96 -22.26 -12.83
CA VAL A 948 7.60 -21.30 -13.75
C VAL A 948 7.75 -19.94 -13.08
N ARG A 949 8.99 -19.45 -13.00
CA ARG A 949 9.34 -18.13 -12.45
C ARG A 949 8.77 -17.00 -13.32
N ARG A 950 8.20 -15.98 -12.66
CA ARG A 950 7.77 -14.71 -13.23
C ARG A 950 8.52 -13.57 -12.53
N LYS A 951 8.79 -12.48 -13.25
CA LYS A 951 9.34 -11.24 -12.67
C LYS A 951 8.44 -10.06 -13.02
N CYS A 952 8.30 -9.12 -12.09
CA CYS A 952 7.77 -7.78 -12.30
C CYS A 952 8.64 -6.78 -11.52
N ILE A 953 8.54 -5.48 -11.82
CA ILE A 953 9.25 -4.42 -11.08
C ILE A 953 8.30 -3.78 -10.07
N ASP A 954 8.66 -3.80 -8.79
CA ASP A 954 8.01 -2.98 -7.77
C ASP A 954 8.50 -1.54 -7.92
N LEU A 955 7.59 -0.64 -8.29
CA LEU A 955 7.91 0.75 -8.61
C LEU A 955 8.26 1.60 -7.37
N ALA A 956 7.89 1.15 -6.17
CA ALA A 956 8.15 1.86 -4.91
C ALA A 956 9.60 1.68 -4.46
N SER A 957 10.07 0.45 -4.53
CA SER A 957 11.41 0.02 -4.07
C SER A 957 12.45 -0.03 -5.20
N VAL A 958 12.01 -0.02 -6.46
CA VAL A 958 12.84 -0.23 -7.67
C VAL A 958 13.55 -1.59 -7.63
N THR A 959 12.83 -2.62 -7.19
CA THR A 959 13.32 -4.01 -7.09
C THR A 959 12.45 -4.98 -7.88
N HIS A 960 13.00 -6.10 -8.32
CA HIS A 960 12.24 -7.16 -8.99
C HIS A 960 11.45 -7.97 -7.96
N LYS A 961 10.12 -8.03 -8.05
CA LYS A 961 9.38 -9.11 -7.36
C LYS A 961 9.46 -10.37 -8.19
N VAL A 962 9.86 -11.45 -7.53
CA VAL A 962 9.80 -12.81 -8.07
C VAL A 962 8.48 -13.44 -7.65
N GLY A 963 7.72 -13.92 -8.62
CA GLY A 963 6.52 -14.74 -8.41
C GLY A 963 6.61 -16.05 -9.16
N HIS A 964 5.66 -16.95 -8.96
CA HIS A 964 5.60 -18.24 -9.63
C HIS A 964 4.22 -18.51 -10.21
N THR A 965 4.17 -19.33 -11.27
CA THR A 965 2.93 -19.83 -11.91
C THR A 965 3.15 -21.28 -12.32
N ILE A 966 2.19 -22.17 -12.07
CA ILE A 966 2.28 -23.58 -12.44
C ILE A 966 1.83 -23.79 -13.88
N ASP A 967 2.72 -24.38 -14.68
CA ASP A 967 2.40 -24.86 -16.03
C ASP A 967 1.66 -26.21 -15.94
N LEU A 968 0.33 -26.14 -16.03
CA LEU A 968 -0.57 -27.30 -16.00
C LEU A 968 -0.35 -28.26 -17.17
N GLN A 969 0.06 -27.75 -18.36
CA GLN A 969 0.35 -28.62 -19.51
C GLN A 969 1.62 -29.42 -19.25
N ARG A 970 2.66 -28.77 -18.74
CA ARG A 970 3.91 -29.41 -18.35
C ARG A 970 3.75 -30.37 -17.19
N MET A 971 2.92 -30.03 -16.19
CA MET A 971 2.57 -30.89 -15.07
C MET A 971 2.00 -32.23 -15.56
N ARG A 972 0.96 -32.19 -16.40
CA ARG A 972 0.31 -33.38 -16.97
C ARG A 972 1.28 -34.25 -17.80
N GLN A 973 2.22 -33.63 -18.54
CA GLN A 973 3.23 -34.35 -19.33
C GLN A 973 4.24 -35.15 -18.50
N VAL A 974 4.52 -34.76 -17.25
CA VAL A 974 5.66 -35.30 -16.49
C VAL A 974 5.30 -35.86 -15.11
N ALA A 975 4.02 -35.85 -14.71
CA ALA A 975 3.55 -36.31 -13.39
C ALA A 975 4.06 -37.71 -13.01
N LEU A 976 3.95 -38.68 -13.93
CA LEU A 976 4.46 -40.06 -13.76
C LEU A 976 5.98 -40.17 -13.54
N SER A 977 6.74 -39.09 -13.71
CA SER A 977 8.19 -39.03 -13.53
C SER A 977 8.61 -38.28 -12.26
N LEU A 978 7.68 -38.03 -11.34
CA LEU A 978 7.89 -37.34 -10.08
C LEU A 978 8.05 -38.34 -8.90
N PRO A 979 8.78 -37.98 -7.84
CA PRO A 979 8.93 -38.77 -6.61
C PRO A 979 7.75 -38.62 -5.62
N PHE A 980 6.68 -37.94 -6.04
CA PHE A 980 5.45 -37.70 -5.29
C PHE A 980 4.28 -37.56 -6.30
N SER A 981 3.06 -37.82 -5.84
CA SER A 981 1.86 -37.72 -6.68
C SER A 981 1.42 -36.25 -6.84
N ILE A 982 0.89 -35.87 -8.00
CA ILE A 982 0.31 -34.54 -8.23
C ILE A 982 -0.90 -34.63 -9.18
N SER A 983 -1.97 -33.87 -8.91
CA SER A 983 -3.17 -33.82 -9.76
C SER A 983 -3.91 -32.48 -9.67
N GLU A 984 -4.56 -32.06 -10.76
CA GLU A 984 -5.43 -30.86 -10.83
C GLU A 984 -6.85 -31.23 -10.40
N VAL A 985 -7.42 -30.53 -9.42
CA VAL A 985 -8.81 -30.74 -9.00
C VAL A 985 -9.72 -30.00 -10.00
N ALA A 986 -10.16 -30.73 -11.03
CA ALA A 986 -10.81 -30.15 -12.21
C ALA A 986 -11.95 -29.16 -11.89
N GLY A 987 -11.93 -28.01 -12.54
CA GLY A 987 -12.90 -26.93 -12.35
C GLY A 987 -12.64 -26.02 -11.13
N THR A 988 -11.47 -26.13 -10.49
CA THR A 988 -11.03 -25.27 -9.37
C THR A 988 -9.69 -24.58 -9.70
N ASN A 989 -9.12 -23.83 -8.76
CA ASN A 989 -7.71 -23.41 -8.77
C ASN A 989 -6.77 -24.36 -8.00
N VAL A 990 -7.27 -25.49 -7.50
CA VAL A 990 -6.59 -26.37 -6.55
C VAL A 990 -5.78 -27.47 -7.24
N ILE A 991 -4.56 -27.68 -6.75
CA ILE A 991 -3.66 -28.76 -7.12
C ILE A 991 -3.37 -29.59 -5.86
N LEU A 992 -3.65 -30.89 -5.92
CA LEU A 992 -3.47 -31.83 -4.81
C LEU A 992 -2.17 -32.61 -5.00
N LEU A 993 -1.35 -32.70 -3.95
CA LEU A 993 -0.13 -33.50 -3.90
C LEU A 993 -0.23 -34.53 -2.77
N VAL A 994 0.23 -35.76 -3.03
CA VAL A 994 0.49 -36.78 -2.00
C VAL A 994 2.00 -36.99 -1.93
N VAL A 995 2.58 -36.69 -0.77
CA VAL A 995 4.03 -36.58 -0.58
C VAL A 995 4.48 -37.53 0.55
N PRO A 996 5.39 -38.49 0.28
CA PRO A 996 6.03 -39.29 1.31
C PRO A 996 6.72 -38.43 2.38
N LEU A 997 6.61 -38.79 3.67
CA LEU A 997 7.12 -37.97 4.78
C LEU A 997 8.65 -37.78 4.77
N ALA A 998 9.39 -38.63 4.04
CA ALA A 998 10.82 -38.43 3.80
C ALA A 998 11.12 -37.15 2.98
N TYR A 999 10.15 -36.67 2.18
CA TYR A 999 10.27 -35.51 1.30
C TYR A 999 9.55 -34.26 1.83
N THR A 1000 8.93 -34.33 3.01
CA THR A 1000 8.25 -33.19 3.66
C THR A 1000 9.15 -32.48 4.67
N SER A 1001 10.32 -33.04 5.00
CA SER A 1001 11.27 -32.38 5.88
C SER A 1001 12.05 -31.31 5.13
N THR A 1002 12.18 -30.12 5.72
CA THR A 1002 12.93 -28.98 5.16
C THR A 1002 14.44 -29.12 5.40
N SER A 1003 15.02 -30.31 5.25
CA SER A 1003 16.38 -30.64 5.73
C SER A 1003 17.52 -29.90 5.02
N ASP A 1004 17.29 -29.29 3.86
CA ASP A 1004 18.30 -28.47 3.16
C ASP A 1004 18.55 -27.16 3.91
N ALA A 1005 19.74 -27.04 4.49
CA ALA A 1005 20.20 -25.80 5.11
C ALA A 1005 20.23 -24.62 4.13
N GLU A 1006 20.50 -24.87 2.84
CA GLU A 1006 20.52 -23.84 1.79
C GLU A 1006 19.16 -23.13 1.67
N CYS A 1007 18.05 -23.88 1.65
CA CYS A 1007 16.72 -23.30 1.51
C CYS A 1007 16.20 -22.69 2.84
N ARG A 1008 16.75 -23.09 4.00
CA ARG A 1008 16.43 -22.49 5.31
C ARG A 1008 17.03 -21.10 5.52
N LEU A 1009 18.19 -20.81 4.94
CA LEU A 1009 18.86 -19.51 5.08
C LEU A 1009 18.04 -18.33 4.50
N HIS A 1010 17.01 -18.61 3.70
CA HIS A 1010 16.09 -17.61 3.16
C HIS A 1010 14.84 -17.36 4.05
N GLN A 1011 14.71 -18.01 5.21
CA GLN A 1011 13.49 -17.91 6.04
C GLN A 1011 13.40 -16.66 6.93
N SER A 1012 14.52 -15.98 7.25
CA SER A 1012 14.51 -14.81 8.14
C SER A 1012 14.06 -13.51 7.45
N ASP A 1013 14.42 -13.34 6.18
CA ASP A 1013 14.25 -12.08 5.44
C ASP A 1013 13.56 -12.31 4.09
N TYR A 1014 12.22 -12.29 4.11
CA TYR A 1014 11.36 -12.28 2.93
C TYR A 1014 11.67 -11.12 1.95
N ALA A 1015 12.42 -10.12 2.43
CA ALA A 1015 12.72 -8.87 1.74
C ALA A 1015 13.90 -8.92 0.75
N ARG A 1016 14.72 -10.00 0.69
CA ARG A 1016 15.88 -10.07 -0.23
C ARG A 1016 16.15 -11.47 -0.79
N CYS A 1017 16.07 -11.62 -2.12
CA CYS A 1017 16.66 -12.76 -2.82
C CYS A 1017 18.19 -12.65 -2.74
N LEU A 1018 18.84 -13.50 -1.95
CA LEU A 1018 20.31 -13.55 -1.83
C LEU A 1018 20.94 -14.33 -2.99
N GLU A 1019 22.03 -13.83 -3.57
CA GLU A 1019 22.79 -14.53 -4.61
C GLU A 1019 23.43 -15.81 -4.04
N THR A 1020 22.83 -16.96 -4.32
CA THR A 1020 23.46 -18.27 -4.18
C THR A 1020 23.20 -19.10 -5.44
N LYS A 1021 23.97 -20.17 -5.64
CA LYS A 1021 23.87 -21.03 -6.84
C LYS A 1021 22.66 -21.99 -6.81
N ALA A 1022 21.71 -21.77 -5.90
CA ALA A 1022 20.54 -22.61 -5.71
C ALA A 1022 19.40 -22.26 -6.68
N GLU A 1023 19.61 -22.45 -7.99
CA GLU A 1023 18.58 -22.37 -9.06
C GLU A 1023 17.33 -23.25 -8.76
N SER A 1024 17.44 -24.12 -7.75
CA SER A 1024 16.44 -25.07 -7.33
C SER A 1024 15.57 -24.67 -6.13
N CYS A 1025 15.76 -23.51 -5.47
CA CYS A 1025 15.04 -23.21 -4.21
C CYS A 1025 14.47 -21.79 -4.06
N GLU A 1026 14.34 -21.01 -5.14
CA GLU A 1026 13.87 -19.62 -5.08
C GLU A 1026 12.42 -19.50 -4.58
N SER A 1027 12.21 -18.80 -3.46
CA SER A 1027 10.89 -18.38 -2.97
C SER A 1027 10.37 -17.13 -3.70
N PRO A 1028 9.09 -16.75 -3.54
CA PRO A 1028 8.60 -15.45 -3.92
C PRO A 1028 9.27 -14.36 -3.05
N CYS A 1029 10.28 -13.70 -3.59
CA CYS A 1029 11.14 -12.75 -2.88
C CYS A 1029 11.38 -11.46 -3.69
N MET A 1030 11.94 -10.45 -3.04
CA MET A 1030 12.38 -9.19 -3.66
C MET A 1030 13.86 -9.28 -4.08
N ASP A 1031 14.12 -9.23 -5.37
CA ASP A 1031 15.46 -9.24 -5.97
C ASP A 1031 15.92 -7.79 -6.22
N MET A 1032 16.94 -7.35 -5.47
CA MET A 1032 17.50 -6.00 -5.58
C MET A 1032 18.37 -5.79 -6.84
N TYR A 1033 18.74 -6.87 -7.54
CA TYR A 1033 19.66 -6.83 -8.66
C TYR A 1033 18.91 -6.78 -10.01
N GLY A 1034 19.55 -6.18 -11.00
CA GLY A 1034 18.98 -5.92 -12.33
C GLY A 1034 17.89 -4.82 -12.38
N ALA A 1035 16.97 -4.76 -11.41
CA ALA A 1035 15.80 -3.87 -11.47
C ALA A 1035 16.19 -2.38 -11.61
N THR A 1036 17.26 -1.95 -10.92
CA THR A 1036 17.77 -0.59 -11.03
C THR A 1036 18.38 -0.25 -12.39
N GLU A 1037 18.63 -1.20 -13.29
CA GLU A 1037 19.10 -0.91 -14.65
C GLU A 1037 17.99 -0.30 -15.52
N HIS A 1038 16.72 -0.65 -15.26
CA HIS A 1038 15.56 -0.08 -15.95
C HIS A 1038 15.15 1.32 -15.43
N TYR A 1039 15.82 1.87 -14.42
CA TYR A 1039 15.45 3.15 -13.77
C TYR A 1039 16.63 4.12 -13.64
N HIS A 1040 16.49 5.34 -14.17
CA HIS A 1040 17.50 6.39 -14.11
C HIS A 1040 17.25 7.34 -12.93
N ALA A 1041 17.86 7.05 -11.77
CA ALA A 1041 17.58 7.70 -10.50
C ALA A 1041 17.59 9.23 -10.55
N CYS A 1042 18.62 9.86 -11.12
CA CYS A 1042 18.74 11.32 -11.14
C CYS A 1042 17.67 12.03 -11.99
N LEU A 1043 17.01 11.34 -12.92
CA LEU A 1043 15.97 11.92 -13.77
C LEU A 1043 14.55 11.48 -13.37
N ASN A 1044 14.43 10.48 -12.49
CA ASN A 1044 13.17 9.83 -12.13
C ASN A 1044 12.42 9.18 -13.32
N LEU A 1045 13.17 8.62 -14.27
CA LEU A 1045 12.63 8.00 -15.48
C LEU A 1045 12.85 6.48 -15.49
N TYR A 1046 11.81 5.73 -15.81
CA TYR A 1046 11.92 4.32 -16.17
C TYR A 1046 12.21 4.19 -17.66
N ASN A 1047 13.38 3.63 -17.99
CA ASN A 1047 13.83 3.42 -19.35
C ASN A 1047 13.49 1.99 -19.79
N HIS A 1048 12.20 1.71 -19.96
CA HIS A 1048 11.76 0.42 -20.48
C HIS A 1048 12.17 0.26 -21.94
N THR A 1049 12.99 -0.75 -22.21
CA THR A 1049 13.51 -1.02 -23.55
C THR A 1049 12.93 -2.31 -24.10
N TRP A 1050 11.97 -2.17 -25.01
CA TRP A 1050 11.40 -3.23 -25.85
C TRP A 1050 10.47 -4.26 -25.18
N VAL A 1051 9.90 -5.11 -26.04
CA VAL A 1051 9.05 -6.25 -25.70
C VAL A 1051 9.92 -7.36 -25.10
N GLY A 1052 9.97 -7.41 -23.77
CA GLY A 1052 10.74 -8.41 -23.01
C GLY A 1052 10.97 -8.00 -21.56
N ASP A 1053 11.12 -6.70 -21.31
CA ASP A 1053 11.27 -6.11 -19.97
C ASP A 1053 10.13 -6.54 -19.02
N PRO A 1054 10.42 -6.85 -17.74
CA PRO A 1054 9.40 -7.13 -16.74
C PRO A 1054 8.37 -5.98 -16.63
N PRO A 1055 7.05 -6.27 -16.56
CA PRO A 1055 6.04 -5.25 -16.31
C PRO A 1055 6.14 -4.70 -14.88
N PRO A 1056 5.51 -3.55 -14.58
CA PRO A 1056 5.27 -3.14 -13.20
C PRO A 1056 4.44 -4.19 -12.47
N CYS A 1057 4.70 -4.36 -11.18
CA CYS A 1057 3.89 -5.20 -10.30
C CYS A 1057 2.57 -4.51 -9.95
N PHE A 1058 1.54 -5.30 -9.62
CA PHE A 1058 0.45 -4.79 -8.79
C PHE A 1058 0.96 -4.57 -7.36
N PRO A 1059 0.41 -3.59 -6.61
CA PRO A 1059 0.76 -3.37 -5.22
C PRO A 1059 0.32 -4.55 -4.34
N ASP A 1060 1.01 -4.75 -3.22
CA ASP A 1060 0.63 -5.76 -2.24
C ASP A 1060 -0.62 -5.33 -1.46
N LYS A 1061 -1.79 -5.73 -1.99
CA LYS A 1061 -3.12 -5.31 -1.47
C LYS A 1061 -3.36 -5.61 0.02
N TYR A 1062 -2.64 -6.59 0.58
CA TYR A 1062 -2.70 -6.95 1.99
C TYR A 1062 -1.32 -7.26 2.56
N THR A 1063 -0.65 -6.24 3.08
CA THR A 1063 0.33 -6.39 4.17
C THR A 1063 -0.13 -5.54 5.35
N SER A 1064 -0.84 -6.15 6.30
CA SER A 1064 -1.22 -5.54 7.59
C SER A 1064 -0.03 -5.43 8.55
N SER A 1065 1.16 -5.17 8.01
CA SER A 1065 2.34 -4.77 8.76
C SER A 1065 2.36 -3.25 8.88
N ARG A 1066 2.09 -2.72 10.08
CA ARG A 1066 2.71 -1.46 10.50
C ARG A 1066 4.21 -1.55 10.17
N PRO A 1067 4.82 -0.56 9.48
CA PRO A 1067 6.26 -0.55 9.30
C PRO A 1067 6.97 -0.70 10.65
N ALA A 1068 8.00 -1.55 10.70
CA ALA A 1068 8.95 -1.51 11.80
C ALA A 1068 9.64 -0.15 11.73
N SER A 1069 9.57 0.63 12.82
CA SER A 1069 9.99 2.04 12.83
C SER A 1069 11.45 2.21 12.41
N SER A 1070 11.67 2.63 11.17
CA SER A 1070 12.96 3.10 10.69
C SER A 1070 13.29 4.44 11.36
N ASN A 1071 14.52 4.59 11.84
CA ASN A 1071 14.89 5.70 12.70
C ASN A 1071 15.06 7.01 11.92
N VAL A 1072 14.02 7.85 11.93
CA VAL A 1072 14.10 9.27 11.54
C VAL A 1072 13.45 10.12 12.65
N ASP A 1073 14.25 10.45 13.67
CA ASP A 1073 14.00 11.43 14.74
C ASP A 1073 12.53 11.61 15.18
N GLN A 1074 11.85 10.51 15.49
CA GLN A 1074 10.50 10.56 16.04
C GLN A 1074 10.54 11.19 17.45
N LEU A 1075 9.73 12.23 17.64
CA LEU A 1075 9.40 12.77 18.95
C LEU A 1075 8.93 11.63 19.87
N ILE A 1076 9.41 11.61 21.12
CA ILE A 1076 8.98 10.65 22.13
C ILE A 1076 7.54 10.95 22.53
N VAL A 1077 6.59 10.49 21.72
CA VAL A 1077 5.21 10.28 22.13
C VAL A 1077 5.18 8.95 22.85
N THR A 1078 5.16 9.01 24.18
CA THR A 1078 4.93 7.84 25.03
C THR A 1078 3.64 7.16 24.58
N LYS A 1079 3.71 5.89 24.19
CA LYS A 1079 2.52 5.07 23.92
C LYS A 1079 1.58 5.13 25.13
N PRO A 1080 0.31 5.55 24.97
CA PRO A 1080 -0.75 5.02 25.82
C PRO A 1080 -0.79 3.51 25.64
N ASP A 1081 -1.04 2.76 26.71
CA ASP A 1081 -1.08 1.31 26.62
C ASP A 1081 -2.33 0.87 25.83
N LEU A 1082 -2.12 0.22 24.67
CA LEU A 1082 -3.20 -0.21 23.76
C LEU A 1082 -3.85 -1.53 24.20
N THR A 1083 -3.98 -1.70 25.52
CA THR A 1083 -4.79 -2.73 26.18
C THR A 1083 -6.25 -2.32 26.32
N GLN A 1084 -6.58 -1.04 26.09
CA GLN A 1084 -7.96 -0.56 26.02
C GLN A 1084 -8.47 -0.49 24.58
N SER A 1085 -9.33 -1.44 24.23
CA SER A 1085 -10.33 -1.26 23.17
C SER A 1085 -11.15 0.01 23.44
N PRO A 1086 -11.72 0.68 22.41
CA PRO A 1086 -12.65 1.77 22.67
C PRO A 1086 -13.83 1.25 23.51
N LEU A 1087 -14.04 1.84 24.69
CA LEU A 1087 -15.30 1.65 25.42
C LEU A 1087 -16.41 2.26 24.57
N ILE A 1088 -17.14 1.40 23.86
CA ILE A 1088 -18.47 1.76 23.37
C ILE A 1088 -19.32 1.95 24.62
N VAL A 1089 -19.61 3.21 24.95
CA VAL A 1089 -20.60 3.55 25.98
C VAL A 1089 -21.97 3.19 25.43
N LEU A 1090 -22.32 1.91 25.58
CA LEU A 1090 -23.66 1.41 25.35
C LEU A 1090 -24.54 1.90 26.50
N ASP A 1091 -25.20 3.04 26.31
CA ASP A 1091 -26.22 3.53 27.23
C ASP A 1091 -27.27 2.42 27.46
N ALA A 1092 -27.35 1.99 28.73
CA ALA A 1092 -28.36 1.11 29.30
C ALA A 1092 -28.95 0.04 28.36
N ILE A 1093 -28.16 -0.99 28.03
CA ILE A 1093 -28.74 -2.29 27.66
C ILE A 1093 -29.06 -3.04 28.96
N ASP A 1094 -30.34 -3.39 29.12
CA ASP A 1094 -30.92 -4.12 30.26
C ASP A 1094 -30.10 -5.39 30.58
N PRO A 1095 -29.74 -5.70 31.85
CA PRO A 1095 -28.90 -6.86 32.20
C PRO A 1095 -29.58 -8.23 32.04
N GLY A 1096 -30.62 -8.33 31.20
CA GLY A 1096 -31.36 -9.54 30.88
C GLY A 1096 -30.68 -10.45 29.86
N THR A 1097 -29.69 -11.22 30.31
CA THR A 1097 -29.15 -12.43 29.63
C THR A 1097 -28.68 -12.22 28.17
N LEU A 1098 -27.46 -11.71 28.00
CA LEU A 1098 -26.80 -11.64 26.70
C LEU A 1098 -26.33 -13.05 26.27
N LEU A 1099 -27.21 -13.77 25.55
CA LEU A 1099 -27.04 -15.19 25.22
C LEU A 1099 -25.87 -15.45 24.25
N VAL A 1100 -25.18 -16.57 24.48
CA VAL A 1100 -24.33 -17.24 23.49
C VAL A 1100 -25.21 -17.75 22.36
N CYS A 1101 -24.75 -17.63 21.10
CA CYS A 1101 -25.52 -18.08 19.95
C CYS A 1101 -25.83 -19.59 20.04
N ARG A 1102 -27.06 -19.99 19.68
CA ARG A 1102 -27.58 -21.33 19.99
C ARG A 1102 -26.71 -22.44 19.39
N HIS A 1103 -26.13 -22.16 18.23
CA HIS A 1103 -25.25 -23.04 17.49
C HIS A 1103 -23.93 -23.39 18.21
N GLU A 1104 -23.38 -22.50 19.05
CA GLU A 1104 -22.17 -22.78 19.84
C GLU A 1104 -22.46 -23.72 21.03
N ILE A 1105 -23.69 -23.65 21.57
CA ILE A 1105 -24.15 -24.52 22.67
C ILE A 1105 -24.34 -25.96 22.17
N GLU A 1106 -24.82 -26.14 20.94
CA GLU A 1106 -25.05 -27.46 20.32
C GLU A 1106 -23.76 -28.10 19.78
N SER A 1107 -22.72 -27.32 19.45
CA SER A 1107 -21.42 -27.79 18.91
C SER A 1107 -20.30 -27.98 19.95
N GLY A 1108 -20.51 -27.54 21.21
CA GLY A 1108 -19.64 -27.88 22.34
C GLY A 1108 -18.36 -27.04 22.52
N TYR A 1109 -18.13 -26.04 21.68
CA TYR A 1109 -16.93 -25.18 21.72
C TYR A 1109 -17.03 -24.06 22.79
N ILE A 1110 -16.97 -24.43 24.08
CA ILE A 1110 -16.86 -23.45 25.18
C ILE A 1110 -15.43 -23.39 25.73
N LEU A 1111 -14.62 -22.50 25.16
CA LEU A 1111 -13.38 -22.04 25.80
C LEU A 1111 -13.73 -20.98 26.85
N LEU A 1112 -13.89 -21.40 28.10
CA LEU A 1112 -14.07 -20.48 29.23
C LEU A 1112 -12.82 -19.58 29.36
N PRO A 1113 -12.96 -18.24 29.43
CA PRO A 1113 -11.82 -17.36 29.70
C PRO A 1113 -11.31 -17.61 31.13
N ARG A 1114 -9.98 -17.62 31.31
CA ARG A 1114 -9.37 -17.59 32.65
C ARG A 1114 -9.62 -16.23 33.29
N THR A 1115 -10.56 -16.16 34.22
CA THR A 1115 -10.79 -15.01 35.09
C THR A 1115 -10.01 -15.17 36.39
N ASP A 1116 -8.79 -14.63 36.45
CA ASP A 1116 -7.96 -14.59 37.66
C ASP A 1116 -8.45 -13.53 38.69
N HIS A 1117 -9.72 -13.64 39.10
CA HIS A 1117 -10.33 -12.82 40.15
C HIS A 1117 -11.03 -13.69 41.18
N LYS A 1118 -10.69 -13.46 42.46
CA LYS A 1118 -11.32 -14.14 43.60
C LYS A 1118 -12.78 -13.69 43.70
N PRO A 1119 -13.75 -14.60 43.88
CA PRO A 1119 -15.08 -14.19 44.30
C PRO A 1119 -15.01 -13.67 45.74
N ALA A 1120 -15.54 -12.47 45.97
CA ALA A 1120 -16.07 -12.14 47.29
C ALA A 1120 -17.33 -12.99 47.49
N VAL A 1121 -17.43 -13.65 48.65
CA VAL A 1121 -18.61 -14.43 49.00
C VAL A 1121 -19.64 -13.49 49.62
N ASP A 1122 -20.82 -13.43 49.03
CA ASP A 1122 -22.04 -13.10 49.76
C ASP A 1122 -23.10 -14.15 49.40
N VAL A 1123 -23.95 -14.51 50.37
CA VAL A 1123 -24.80 -15.70 50.30
C VAL A 1123 -26.25 -15.33 50.54
N ASN A 1124 -27.11 -15.65 49.58
CA ASN A 1124 -28.50 -15.96 49.88
C ASN A 1124 -29.02 -17.09 49.00
N SER A 1125 -29.93 -17.86 49.58
CA SER A 1125 -30.71 -18.91 48.94
C SER A 1125 -31.98 -18.30 48.31
N ASP A 1126 -32.79 -18.99 47.51
CA ASP A 1126 -32.84 -20.41 47.13
C ASP A 1126 -33.17 -20.52 45.62
N ASP A 1127 -32.63 -21.52 44.92
CA ASP A 1127 -33.47 -22.45 44.16
C ASP A 1127 -32.67 -23.69 43.68
N VAL A 1128 -33.31 -24.87 43.65
CA VAL A 1128 -32.63 -26.15 43.34
C VAL A 1128 -33.42 -26.98 42.32
N VAL A 1129 -32.85 -27.15 41.13
CA VAL A 1129 -33.24 -28.22 40.19
C VAL A 1129 -32.04 -29.15 39.94
N LYS A 1130 -32.23 -30.43 40.25
CA LYS A 1130 -31.19 -31.48 40.13
C LYS A 1130 -31.04 -31.94 38.67
N VAL A 1131 -29.80 -32.12 38.22
CA VAL A 1131 -29.47 -32.97 37.06
C VAL A 1131 -28.57 -34.11 37.54
N GLN A 1132 -28.93 -35.35 37.23
CA GLN A 1132 -28.18 -36.54 37.65
C GLN A 1132 -27.07 -36.88 36.65
N PHE A 1133 -25.84 -37.08 37.13
CA PHE A 1133 -24.74 -37.66 36.35
C PHE A 1133 -24.60 -39.17 36.63
N THR A 1134 -24.99 -40.01 35.67
CA THR A 1134 -24.85 -41.47 35.73
C THR A 1134 -23.49 -41.94 35.17
N ALA A 1135 -22.41 -41.62 35.87
CA ALA A 1135 -21.07 -42.05 35.49
C ALA A 1135 -20.84 -43.56 35.76
N LYS A 1136 -20.58 -44.35 34.71
CA LYS A 1136 -20.07 -45.73 34.81
C LYS A 1136 -18.58 -45.81 34.45
N LYS A 1137 -17.72 -45.88 35.47
CA LYS A 1137 -16.36 -46.45 35.37
C LYS A 1137 -16.34 -47.84 36.00
N LYS A 1138 -15.66 -48.80 35.38
CA LYS A 1138 -15.12 -50.00 36.05
C LYS A 1138 -13.70 -50.25 35.54
N PHE A 1139 -12.76 -50.44 36.46
CA PHE A 1139 -11.36 -50.72 36.15
C PHE A 1139 -10.72 -51.48 37.33
N ILE A 1140 -10.65 -52.81 37.23
CA ILE A 1140 -9.98 -53.74 38.15
C ILE A 1140 -9.47 -54.86 37.21
N LEU A 1141 -8.18 -54.95 36.86
CA LEU A 1141 -7.00 -55.35 37.64
C LEU A 1141 -6.87 -56.87 37.80
N TYR A 1142 -5.79 -57.45 37.25
CA TYR A 1142 -5.16 -58.70 37.71
C TYR A 1142 -3.69 -58.76 37.28
N MET A 1143 -2.88 -59.59 37.96
CA MET A 1143 -1.41 -59.61 37.88
C MET A 1143 -0.81 -60.91 37.32
N VAL A 1144 0.30 -60.74 36.59
CA VAL A 1144 1.52 -61.57 36.51
C VAL A 1144 1.47 -63.03 37.02
N GLY A 1145 1.85 -63.99 36.16
CA GLY A 1145 2.39 -65.28 36.60
C GLY A 1145 2.50 -66.36 35.51
N VAL A 1146 3.51 -67.24 35.61
CA VAL A 1146 3.72 -68.50 34.86
C VAL A 1146 4.00 -68.38 33.34
N VAL A 1147 4.95 -69.09 32.72
CA VAL A 1147 6.36 -69.43 33.02
C VAL A 1147 7.02 -69.94 31.71
N MET A 1148 8.36 -69.97 31.67
CA MET A 1148 9.18 -70.36 30.51
C MET A 1148 8.88 -71.73 29.88
N LEU A 1149 8.98 -71.79 28.54
CA LEU A 1149 9.73 -72.76 27.69
C LEU A 1149 9.39 -72.39 26.22
N LEU A 1150 10.31 -72.22 25.26
CA LEU A 1150 11.52 -72.99 24.99
C LEU A 1150 12.78 -72.14 24.71
N THR A 1151 13.79 -72.40 25.52
CA THR A 1151 15.22 -72.56 25.20
C THR A 1151 15.50 -73.34 23.87
N SER A 1152 16.61 -73.22 23.12
CA SER A 1152 17.92 -72.61 23.44
C SER A 1152 18.96 -72.64 22.28
N ILE A 1153 20.04 -71.83 22.41
CA ILE A 1153 21.49 -72.15 22.11
C ILE A 1153 21.91 -72.35 20.62
N THR A 1154 23.04 -71.85 20.07
CA THR A 1154 24.10 -70.82 20.36
C THR A 1154 24.69 -70.37 18.97
N VAL A 1155 25.80 -69.67 18.70
CA VAL A 1155 27.08 -69.21 19.32
C VAL A 1155 27.42 -67.84 18.65
N GLY A 1156 28.17 -66.86 19.16
CA GLY A 1156 28.97 -66.65 20.40
C GLY A 1156 30.19 -65.74 20.09
N LEU A 1157 31.08 -65.48 21.07
CA LEU A 1157 32.26 -64.55 21.01
C LEU A 1157 31.91 -63.04 20.84
N ASN A 1158 32.62 -62.05 21.42
CA ASN A 1158 33.47 -62.01 22.63
C ASN A 1158 33.57 -60.53 23.16
N ARG A 1159 34.25 -60.33 24.31
CA ARG A 1159 34.70 -59.08 24.96
C ARG A 1159 35.04 -57.92 23.98
N THR A 1160 34.90 -56.62 24.27
CA THR A 1160 34.94 -55.81 25.52
C THR A 1160 34.25 -54.44 25.20
N ARG A 1161 33.85 -53.51 26.08
CA ARG A 1161 34.43 -52.96 27.33
C ARG A 1161 33.39 -52.05 28.02
N LEU A 1162 33.17 -52.15 29.34
CA LEU A 1162 32.36 -51.16 30.10
C LEU A 1162 32.80 -51.08 31.58
N LYS A 1163 33.40 -49.96 32.01
CA LYS A 1163 33.42 -49.47 33.41
C LYS A 1163 34.22 -48.15 33.52
N ARG A 1164 33.87 -47.37 34.56
CA ARG A 1164 34.43 -46.07 35.00
C ARG A 1164 34.02 -44.87 34.10
N LEU A 1165 33.63 -43.71 34.64
CA LEU A 1165 33.60 -43.28 36.06
C LEU A 1165 32.43 -42.33 36.38
N LEU A 1166 31.86 -42.47 37.59
CA LEU A 1166 30.92 -41.54 38.24
C LEU A 1166 31.63 -40.82 39.40
N CYS A 1167 31.58 -39.48 39.44
CA CYS A 1167 31.90 -38.57 40.57
C CYS A 1167 31.76 -37.12 40.03
N LYS A 1168 31.33 -36.07 40.74
CA LYS A 1168 30.80 -35.84 42.12
C LYS A 1168 29.71 -34.74 41.96
N LYS A 1169 28.55 -34.80 42.62
CA LYS A 1169 28.29 -34.40 44.03
C LYS A 1169 28.53 -32.90 44.31
N ASN A 1170 27.48 -32.07 44.20
CA ASN A 1170 26.99 -31.12 45.23
C ASN A 1170 25.91 -30.14 44.68
N SER A 1171 24.93 -29.81 45.53
CA SER A 1171 24.17 -28.55 45.53
C SER A 1171 24.75 -27.64 46.66
N PRO A 1172 24.28 -26.41 46.95
CA PRO A 1172 23.18 -25.61 46.37
C PRO A 1172 23.76 -24.36 45.64
N ASP A 1173 23.16 -23.16 45.49
CA ASP A 1173 22.01 -22.53 46.16
C ASP A 1173 21.42 -21.32 45.39
N ARG A 1174 20.22 -20.89 45.82
CA ARG A 1174 19.65 -19.51 45.78
C ARG A 1174 19.67 -18.63 44.51
N LYS A 1175 18.43 -18.26 44.12
CA LYS A 1175 17.94 -16.86 43.94
C LYS A 1175 18.47 -16.02 42.76
N SER A 1176 17.76 -15.02 42.22
CA SER A 1176 16.32 -14.63 42.27
C SER A 1176 16.12 -13.36 41.42
N VAL A 1177 14.86 -13.00 41.07
CA VAL A 1177 14.43 -11.65 40.62
C VAL A 1177 14.95 -11.24 39.23
N VAL A 1178 14.11 -10.82 38.27
CA VAL A 1178 12.63 -10.75 38.23
C VAL A 1178 12.13 -11.18 36.85
#